data_AF-A0A3M1FHP5-F1
#
_entry.id   AF-A0A3M1FHP5-F1
#
_cell.length_a   1.000
_cell.length_b   1.000
_cell.length_c   1.000
_cell.angle_alpha   90.00
_cell.angle_beta   90.00
_cell.angle_gamma   90.00
#
_symmetry.space_group_name_H-M   'P 1'
#
loop_
_entity.id
_entity.type
_entity.pdbx_description
1 polymer ?
#
loop_
_entity_poly.entity_id
_entity_poly.type
_entity_poly.pdbx_seq_one_letter_code
_entity_poly.pdbx_strand_id
1 'polypeptide(L)'
;RNAIKAQPGHEEDQVLVGAVAPWNNNTAYAGNESGDWVIYFRDILAKLGPLGCDGITLHTYTHGPDPALITADTKFKDAPFQDRHYDFQCYRDFMEAIPANMRHLPVYITETDQDHAWHNANNGWVKAAYEEIHRWNSTPGRQQIRALVLYRWPPIDKWVIQGKQGVIEDFSEALQREYRWNPQVVIATPPSQLKAAPFRVGTRVYTTTVVRLRRTPGVTGKDASDTVAELPVGTAATILGGPEMADNYVWWRIGARLAGESATVGWAAQALDEETPLLSTQEPQQVMFTPGEQVFTQDMVRLRRTPGFRDKPESDVLVDLPMDARATVVGGPQAADGLTWWKLEANVGGRTLTGWAAQTTLLGQPLLAPAETVTAPEPLPAQPVGKYAPGQTLYAATYVNLRRTPGYVNKTGDDVLVEIPYGETVTVEAGPRQADELTWWQVRYRSPEGQSFSGWVAEAGVDGTDFFRTEPPPPPQRPETVTPIQTYTIGMSVCNLSPYEVNVRRTPGFVNKPSDDVVASVPSQALLRLVDGPRQADGLFWWQVQWVENPGVQGWMAEVSPGGVRLLAPALYRGLIHLSVPYEGDHPVSQLWGENADFYRRFTYDGVPLRGHNGIDIYMPTGSRILAADSGTVAVVDFNAGGFGNWVRVDHRWGHSVYAHMNRAYVRVGQQVQRGDVLGESDNTGNSTGPHLHFSIRITPYRRDDGWGGYCDPLPFMDQSQLNLSLYGRDPSQMPDIPRFEPTPPPPDVPGKPMP
;
A
#
# COMPACT_ATOMS: atom_id res chain seq x y z
N ARG A 1 -1.64 10.20 -12.06
CA ARG A 1 -0.77 10.47 -10.89
C ARG A 1 -1.54 10.99 -9.70
N ASN A 2 -1.99 12.25 -9.69
CA ASN A 2 -2.63 12.85 -8.50
C ASN A 2 -3.85 12.05 -8.02
N ALA A 3 -4.64 11.48 -8.94
CA ALA A 3 -5.76 10.61 -8.58
C ALA A 3 -5.34 9.32 -7.83
N ILE A 4 -4.14 8.78 -8.10
CA ILE A 4 -3.60 7.60 -7.41
C ILE A 4 -3.06 8.03 -6.04
N LYS A 5 -2.25 9.11 -6.00
CA LYS A 5 -1.67 9.61 -4.75
C LYS A 5 -2.67 10.21 -3.76
N ALA A 6 -3.85 10.62 -4.25
CA ALA A 6 -4.93 11.09 -3.40
C ALA A 6 -5.74 9.94 -2.77
N GLN A 7 -5.48 8.68 -3.13
CA GLN A 7 -6.08 7.53 -2.47
C GLN A 7 -5.36 7.30 -1.12
N PRO A 8 -6.10 7.10 -0.01
CA PRO A 8 -5.51 6.73 1.27
C PRO A 8 -4.63 5.49 1.16
N GLY A 9 -3.42 5.55 1.74
CA GLY A 9 -2.42 4.46 1.68
C GLY A 9 -1.57 4.43 0.41
N HIS A 10 -1.83 5.31 -0.56
CA HIS A 10 -1.09 5.44 -1.81
C HIS A 10 -0.38 6.80 -1.95
N GLU A 11 -0.32 7.60 -0.89
CA GLU A 11 0.31 8.92 -0.89
C GLU A 11 1.78 8.85 -1.32
N GLU A 12 2.45 7.77 -0.93
CA GLU A 12 3.86 7.47 -1.22
C GLU A 12 4.08 6.64 -2.49
N ASP A 13 3.02 6.19 -3.17
CA ASP A 13 3.14 5.34 -4.37
C ASP A 13 3.81 6.09 -5.52
N GLN A 14 4.66 5.40 -6.28
CA GLN A 14 5.27 5.96 -7.47
C GLN A 14 4.42 5.68 -8.71
N VAL A 15 3.91 6.75 -9.35
CA VAL A 15 3.16 6.64 -10.60
C VAL A 15 4.09 6.85 -11.78
N LEU A 16 4.46 5.78 -12.45
CA LEU A 16 5.41 5.82 -13.56
C LEU A 16 4.69 5.92 -14.91
N VAL A 17 5.30 6.61 -15.88
CA VAL A 17 4.84 6.54 -17.28
C VAL A 17 5.13 5.15 -17.84
N GLY A 18 4.22 4.58 -18.63
CA GLY A 18 4.43 3.30 -19.31
C GLY A 18 5.50 3.37 -20.40
N ALA A 19 6.29 2.31 -20.55
CA ALA A 19 7.42 2.29 -21.46
C ALA A 19 6.97 2.25 -22.92
N VAL A 20 7.68 2.97 -23.77
CA VAL A 20 7.53 2.86 -25.22
C VAL A 20 8.39 1.68 -25.69
N ALA A 21 7.77 0.73 -26.39
CA ALA A 21 8.49 -0.41 -26.95
C ALA A 21 9.56 0.09 -27.96
N PRO A 22 10.82 -0.34 -27.83
CA PRO A 22 11.84 -0.01 -28.82
C PRO A 22 11.46 -0.59 -30.18
N TRP A 23 11.87 0.08 -31.24
CA TRP A 23 11.69 -0.36 -32.63
C TRP A 23 10.25 -0.40 -33.15
N ASN A 24 9.28 0.12 -32.38
CA ASN A 24 7.88 0.20 -32.79
C ASN A 24 7.59 1.43 -33.65
N ASN A 25 7.48 1.23 -34.96
CA ASN A 25 7.19 2.29 -35.93
C ASN A 25 5.69 2.60 -36.11
N ASN A 26 4.79 1.98 -35.34
CA ASN A 26 3.35 2.31 -35.35
C ASN A 26 3.03 3.62 -34.61
N THR A 27 4.04 4.44 -34.30
CA THR A 27 3.93 5.69 -33.53
C THR A 27 3.94 6.94 -34.42
N ALA A 28 3.44 6.81 -35.65
CA ALA A 28 3.42 7.91 -36.62
C ALA A 28 2.28 8.90 -36.36
N TYR A 29 2.60 10.20 -36.39
CA TYR A 29 1.66 11.31 -36.31
C TYR A 29 2.30 12.56 -36.93
N ALA A 30 1.56 13.66 -37.06
CA ALA A 30 2.10 14.91 -37.60
C ALA A 30 3.28 15.41 -36.76
N GLY A 31 4.47 15.55 -37.38
CA GLY A 31 5.73 15.87 -36.70
C GLY A 31 6.58 14.65 -36.30
N ASN A 32 6.09 13.43 -36.52
CA ASN A 32 6.82 12.17 -36.37
C ASN A 32 6.39 11.19 -37.47
N GLU A 33 6.52 11.57 -38.73
CA GLU A 33 5.95 10.84 -39.88
C GLU A 33 6.57 9.44 -40.05
N SER A 34 7.81 9.24 -39.61
CA SER A 34 8.50 7.94 -39.63
C SER A 34 8.06 7.00 -38.52
N GLY A 35 7.31 7.48 -37.53
CA GLY A 35 6.98 6.71 -36.32
C GLY A 35 8.22 6.41 -35.48
N ASP A 36 9.17 7.33 -35.36
CA ASP A 36 10.32 7.16 -34.49
C ASP A 36 9.86 7.06 -33.02
N TRP A 37 10.08 5.90 -32.42
CA TRP A 37 9.63 5.58 -31.06
C TRP A 37 10.34 6.41 -29.99
N VAL A 38 11.56 6.91 -30.26
CA VAL A 38 12.29 7.79 -29.34
C VAL A 38 11.72 9.21 -29.39
N ILE A 39 11.33 9.68 -30.59
CA ILE A 39 10.60 10.94 -30.76
C ILE A 39 9.24 10.86 -30.05
N TYR A 40 8.50 9.77 -30.27
CA TYR A 40 7.23 9.52 -29.58
C TYR A 40 7.37 9.51 -28.05
N PHE A 41 8.39 8.81 -27.53
CA PHE A 41 8.70 8.80 -26.10
C PHE A 41 8.98 10.19 -25.55
N ARG A 42 9.87 10.96 -26.21
CA ARG A 42 10.17 12.35 -25.84
C ARG A 42 8.91 13.20 -25.80
N ASP A 43 8.04 13.06 -26.78
CA ASP A 43 6.85 13.88 -26.92
C ASP A 43 5.76 13.49 -25.89
N ILE A 44 5.68 12.21 -25.49
CA ILE A 44 4.88 11.78 -24.33
C ILE A 44 5.42 12.45 -23.06
N LEU A 45 6.72 12.35 -22.79
CA LEU A 45 7.32 12.95 -21.61
C LEU A 45 7.11 14.46 -21.58
N ALA A 46 7.29 15.14 -22.72
CA ALA A 46 7.06 16.58 -22.84
C ALA A 46 5.60 16.97 -22.56
N LYS A 47 4.62 16.12 -22.94
CA LYS A 47 3.20 16.32 -22.65
C LYS A 47 2.84 16.07 -21.18
N LEU A 48 3.44 15.03 -20.57
CA LEU A 48 3.23 14.73 -19.16
C LEU A 48 3.85 15.79 -18.25
N GLY A 49 5.05 16.25 -18.62
CA GLY A 49 5.83 17.20 -17.83
C GLY A 49 6.37 16.57 -16.53
N PRO A 50 7.19 17.34 -15.78
CA PRO A 50 7.94 16.85 -14.61
C PRO A 50 7.07 16.43 -13.43
N LEU A 51 5.82 16.90 -13.37
CA LEU A 51 4.86 16.57 -12.31
C LEU A 51 3.80 15.56 -12.75
N GLY A 52 3.84 15.12 -14.01
CA GLY A 52 2.86 14.18 -14.58
C GLY A 52 3.11 12.73 -14.15
N CYS A 53 4.33 12.41 -13.74
CA CYS A 53 4.75 11.09 -13.26
C CYS A 53 5.82 11.22 -12.15
N ASP A 54 5.96 10.19 -11.33
CA ASP A 54 6.98 10.06 -10.28
C ASP A 54 8.24 9.35 -10.77
N GLY A 55 8.25 8.90 -12.03
CA GLY A 55 9.35 8.17 -12.63
C GLY A 55 9.10 7.77 -14.07
N ILE A 56 10.16 7.27 -14.71
CA ILE A 56 10.23 6.98 -16.14
C ILE A 56 10.52 5.50 -16.31
N THR A 57 9.76 4.81 -17.16
CA THR A 57 10.04 3.41 -17.50
C THR A 57 10.54 3.28 -18.93
N LEU A 58 11.48 2.36 -19.14
CA LEU A 58 12.11 2.04 -20.41
C LEU A 58 12.04 0.54 -20.65
N HIS A 59 11.97 0.13 -21.91
CA HIS A 59 12.22 -1.26 -22.32
C HIS A 59 13.49 -1.31 -23.17
N THR A 60 14.29 -2.36 -22.98
CA THR A 60 15.44 -2.66 -23.82
C THR A 60 15.71 -4.16 -23.77
N TYR A 61 16.17 -4.75 -24.87
CA TYR A 61 16.45 -6.18 -24.97
C TYR A 61 17.47 -6.45 -26.08
N THR A 62 18.02 -7.65 -26.15
CA THR A 62 18.90 -8.07 -27.27
C THR A 62 18.13 -8.97 -28.22
N HIS A 63 18.53 -9.01 -29.50
CA HIS A 63 18.01 -9.97 -30.47
C HIS A 63 18.87 -11.23 -30.48
N GLY A 64 18.82 -11.96 -29.37
CA GLY A 64 19.54 -13.21 -29.19
C GLY A 64 20.26 -13.32 -27.85
N PRO A 65 20.70 -14.54 -27.48
CA PRO A 65 21.19 -14.88 -26.14
C PRO A 65 22.67 -14.56 -25.91
N ASP A 66 23.36 -13.94 -26.87
CA ASP A 66 24.79 -13.65 -26.75
C ASP A 66 25.01 -12.43 -25.83
N PRO A 67 25.68 -12.58 -24.67
CA PRO A 67 25.94 -11.46 -23.75
C PRO A 67 26.74 -10.32 -24.40
N ALA A 68 27.49 -10.55 -25.47
CA ALA A 68 28.20 -9.50 -26.19
C ALA A 68 27.26 -8.43 -26.77
N LEU A 69 26.00 -8.81 -27.07
CA LEU A 69 24.97 -7.90 -27.58
C LEU A 69 24.52 -6.85 -26.54
N ILE A 70 24.78 -7.08 -25.25
CA ILE A 70 24.48 -6.11 -24.19
C ILE A 70 25.28 -4.81 -24.37
N THR A 71 26.56 -4.95 -24.75
CA THR A 71 27.51 -3.85 -24.87
C THR A 71 27.79 -3.44 -26.32
N ALA A 72 27.19 -4.15 -27.29
CA ALA A 72 27.40 -3.88 -28.70
C ALA A 72 26.80 -2.53 -29.10
N ASP A 73 27.63 -1.61 -29.59
CA ASP A 73 27.23 -0.28 -30.06
C ASP A 73 26.64 -0.31 -31.49
N THR A 74 25.87 -1.36 -31.80
CA THR A 74 25.29 -1.58 -33.13
C THR A 74 24.12 -0.62 -33.35
N LYS A 75 23.99 -0.06 -34.55
CA LYS A 75 22.87 0.79 -34.97
C LYS A 75 22.12 0.19 -36.15
N PHE A 76 20.92 0.69 -36.43
CA PHE A 76 20.17 0.30 -37.63
C PHE A 76 20.96 0.61 -38.90
N LYS A 77 20.81 -0.26 -39.91
CA LYS A 77 21.47 -0.10 -41.21
C LYS A 77 20.64 0.71 -42.19
N ASP A 78 19.31 0.65 -42.06
CA ASP A 78 18.39 1.23 -43.02
C ASP A 78 17.77 2.54 -42.51
N ALA A 79 17.60 3.50 -43.42
CA ALA A 79 16.88 4.73 -43.14
C ALA A 79 15.41 4.44 -42.80
N PRO A 80 14.75 5.25 -41.95
CA PRO A 80 15.23 6.50 -41.36
C PRO A 80 15.92 6.35 -39.98
N PHE A 81 16.13 5.13 -39.48
CA PHE A 81 16.52 4.89 -38.08
C PHE A 81 18.01 4.69 -37.83
N GLN A 82 18.88 5.01 -38.81
CA GLN A 82 20.33 4.74 -38.75
C GLN A 82 21.05 5.35 -37.54
N ASP A 83 20.47 6.39 -36.93
CA ASP A 83 21.01 7.01 -35.72
C ASP A 83 20.64 6.28 -34.42
N ARG A 84 19.68 5.35 -34.46
CA ARG A 84 19.19 4.58 -33.31
C ARG A 84 20.01 3.34 -33.07
N HIS A 85 20.29 3.06 -31.80
CA HIS A 85 20.96 1.83 -31.37
C HIS A 85 20.01 0.63 -31.52
N TYR A 86 20.62 -0.49 -31.84
CA TYR A 86 20.02 -1.81 -31.87
C TYR A 86 20.37 -2.55 -30.57
N ASP A 87 19.66 -3.65 -30.30
CA ASP A 87 19.82 -4.45 -29.09
C ASP A 87 19.78 -3.61 -27.79
N PHE A 88 20.53 -4.05 -26.78
CA PHE A 88 20.41 -3.54 -25.43
C PHE A 88 20.79 -2.05 -25.34
N GLN A 89 21.72 -1.57 -26.15
CA GLN A 89 22.19 -0.18 -26.12
C GLN A 89 21.09 0.83 -26.51
N CYS A 90 19.93 0.41 -27.04
CA CYS A 90 18.80 1.31 -27.31
C CYS A 90 18.26 2.05 -26.08
N TYR A 91 18.51 1.57 -24.85
CA TYR A 91 18.17 2.31 -23.63
C TYR A 91 18.83 3.70 -23.62
N ARG A 92 20.01 3.85 -24.23
CA ARG A 92 20.75 5.13 -24.28
C ARG A 92 20.02 6.17 -25.10
N ASP A 93 19.39 5.78 -26.20
CA ASP A 93 18.60 6.71 -27.01
C ASP A 93 17.41 7.27 -26.23
N PHE A 94 16.75 6.42 -25.44
CA PHE A 94 15.70 6.88 -24.54
C PHE A 94 16.24 7.78 -23.44
N MET A 95 17.35 7.40 -22.79
CA MET A 95 17.99 8.21 -21.73
C MET A 95 18.38 9.61 -22.22
N GLU A 96 18.91 9.71 -23.43
CA GLU A 96 19.27 10.99 -24.06
C GLU A 96 18.02 11.82 -24.41
N ALA A 97 16.93 11.15 -24.78
CA ALA A 97 15.66 11.77 -25.11
C ALA A 97 14.84 12.25 -23.90
N ILE A 98 15.20 11.87 -22.66
CA ILE A 98 14.55 12.37 -21.45
C ILE A 98 14.71 13.91 -21.39
N PRO A 99 13.60 14.67 -21.39
CA PRO A 99 13.63 16.12 -21.29
C PRO A 99 14.42 16.59 -20.06
N ALA A 100 15.22 17.64 -20.20
CA ALA A 100 16.08 18.13 -19.12
C ALA A 100 15.30 18.42 -17.82
N ASN A 101 14.05 18.88 -17.92
CA ASN A 101 13.17 19.10 -16.77
C ASN A 101 12.74 17.84 -16.02
N MET A 102 12.87 16.66 -16.63
CA MET A 102 12.42 15.39 -16.06
C MET A 102 13.59 14.50 -15.64
N ARG A 103 14.84 14.95 -15.80
CA ARG A 103 16.04 14.15 -15.46
C ARG A 103 16.24 13.92 -13.96
N HIS A 104 15.49 14.61 -13.12
CA HIS A 104 15.43 14.38 -11.69
C HIS A 104 14.60 13.16 -11.30
N LEU A 105 13.72 12.70 -12.21
CA LEU A 105 12.87 11.56 -11.96
C LEU A 105 13.67 10.24 -12.03
N PRO A 106 13.32 9.25 -11.20
CA PRO A 106 13.91 7.92 -11.29
C PRO A 106 13.61 7.24 -12.62
N VAL A 107 14.59 6.49 -13.14
CA VAL A 107 14.41 5.66 -14.34
C VAL A 107 14.42 4.19 -13.95
N TYR A 108 13.51 3.42 -14.54
CA TYR A 108 13.37 1.98 -14.35
C TYR A 108 13.37 1.28 -15.71
N ILE A 109 14.15 0.22 -15.87
CA ILE A 109 13.97 -0.70 -16.99
C ILE A 109 13.05 -1.81 -16.50
N THR A 110 11.80 -1.78 -16.94
CA THR A 110 10.72 -2.63 -16.39
C THR A 110 10.56 -3.97 -17.12
N GLU A 111 11.21 -4.13 -18.26
CA GLU A 111 11.19 -5.35 -19.05
C GLU A 111 12.48 -5.45 -19.87
N THR A 112 13.24 -6.54 -19.69
CA THR A 112 14.42 -6.85 -20.49
C THR A 112 14.62 -8.35 -20.70
N ASP A 113 15.00 -8.75 -21.92
CA ASP A 113 15.29 -10.13 -22.29
C ASP A 113 16.19 -10.22 -23.54
N GLN A 114 16.25 -11.42 -24.11
CA GLN A 114 17.07 -11.76 -25.27
C GLN A 114 16.25 -11.98 -26.56
N ASP A 115 14.98 -11.53 -26.61
CA ASP A 115 13.97 -11.74 -27.69
C ASP A 115 13.74 -13.23 -28.09
N HIS A 116 14.45 -14.14 -27.45
CA HIS A 116 14.34 -15.58 -27.55
C HIS A 116 13.88 -16.13 -26.20
N ALA A 117 13.22 -17.29 -26.23
CA ALA A 117 12.92 -18.02 -25.00
C ALA A 117 14.19 -18.21 -24.18
N TRP A 118 14.13 -17.97 -22.86
CA TRP A 118 15.28 -18.24 -22.00
C TRP A 118 15.70 -19.70 -22.15
N HIS A 119 16.98 -19.95 -22.39
CA HIS A 119 17.52 -21.30 -22.32
C HIS A 119 17.84 -21.63 -20.87
N ASN A 120 17.63 -22.88 -20.45
CA ASN A 120 18.05 -23.30 -19.11
C ASN A 120 19.57 -23.47 -19.05
N ALA A 121 20.30 -22.35 -19.11
CA ALA A 121 21.75 -22.28 -19.11
C ALA A 121 22.21 -20.96 -18.51
N ASN A 122 23.33 -20.98 -17.79
CA ASN A 122 24.04 -19.78 -17.32
C ASN A 122 24.95 -19.29 -18.46
N ASN A 123 24.38 -18.53 -19.39
CA ASN A 123 25.11 -17.95 -20.53
C ASN A 123 25.76 -16.59 -20.20
N GLY A 124 25.54 -16.06 -18.99
CA GLY A 124 26.11 -14.80 -18.52
C GLY A 124 25.39 -13.56 -19.02
N TRP A 125 24.24 -13.73 -19.69
CA TRP A 125 23.47 -12.63 -20.24
C TRP A 125 22.94 -11.71 -19.12
N VAL A 126 22.41 -12.30 -18.03
CA VAL A 126 21.85 -11.52 -16.92
C VAL A 126 22.96 -10.74 -16.21
N LYS A 127 24.09 -11.38 -15.89
CA LYS A 127 25.26 -10.70 -15.35
C LYS A 127 25.71 -9.52 -16.21
N ALA A 128 25.83 -9.72 -17.52
CA ALA A 128 26.27 -8.68 -18.44
C ALA A 128 25.30 -7.48 -18.45
N ALA A 129 23.99 -7.72 -18.46
CA ALA A 129 22.97 -6.67 -18.40
C ALA A 129 23.07 -5.83 -17.12
N TYR A 130 23.20 -6.47 -15.95
CA TYR A 130 23.36 -5.77 -14.68
C TYR A 130 24.69 -5.01 -14.58
N GLU A 131 25.79 -5.58 -15.10
CA GLU A 131 27.11 -4.94 -15.14
C GLU A 131 27.10 -3.68 -16.02
N GLU A 132 26.41 -3.73 -17.16
CA GLU A 132 26.23 -2.57 -18.05
C GLU A 132 25.49 -1.42 -17.37
N ILE A 133 24.38 -1.71 -16.67
CA ILE A 133 23.62 -0.67 -15.95
C ILE A 133 24.45 -0.11 -14.78
N HIS A 134 25.21 -0.95 -14.09
CA HIS A 134 26.14 -0.47 -13.06
C HIS A 134 27.20 0.47 -13.65
N ARG A 135 27.81 0.11 -14.78
CA ARG A 135 28.78 0.96 -15.49
C ARG A 135 28.18 2.30 -15.90
N TRP A 136 26.93 2.30 -16.41
CA TRP A 136 26.20 3.52 -16.71
C TRP A 136 26.03 4.40 -15.46
N ASN A 137 25.52 3.83 -14.37
CA ASN A 137 25.25 4.55 -13.12
C ASN A 137 26.51 5.09 -12.43
N SER A 138 27.64 4.41 -12.62
CA SER A 138 28.94 4.81 -12.08
C SER A 138 29.61 5.93 -12.89
N THR A 139 29.06 6.30 -14.05
CA THR A 139 29.60 7.40 -14.86
C THR A 139 29.07 8.75 -14.33
N PRO A 140 29.95 9.69 -13.92
CA PRO A 140 29.51 10.98 -13.39
C PRO A 140 28.62 11.76 -14.36
N GLY A 141 27.56 12.38 -13.83
CA GLY A 141 26.64 13.22 -14.60
C GLY A 141 25.60 12.47 -15.42
N ARG A 142 25.61 11.13 -15.42
CA ARG A 142 24.54 10.34 -16.05
C ARG A 142 23.34 10.23 -15.11
N GLN A 143 22.13 10.34 -15.68
CA GLN A 143 20.89 10.04 -14.96
C GLN A 143 20.90 8.55 -14.58
N GLN A 144 20.65 8.25 -13.31
CA GLN A 144 20.77 6.89 -12.82
C GLN A 144 19.52 6.06 -13.06
N ILE A 145 19.72 4.78 -13.37
CA ILE A 145 18.70 3.75 -13.52
C ILE A 145 18.60 3.01 -12.18
N ARG A 146 17.41 3.04 -11.56
CA ARG A 146 17.18 2.50 -10.20
C ARG A 146 16.88 1.01 -10.18
N ALA A 147 16.32 0.46 -11.26
CA ALA A 147 16.07 -0.97 -11.38
C ALA A 147 16.17 -1.46 -12.83
N LEU A 148 16.54 -2.73 -12.97
CA LEU A 148 16.53 -3.51 -14.21
C LEU A 148 15.73 -4.80 -13.95
N VAL A 149 14.59 -4.97 -14.61
CA VAL A 149 13.67 -6.09 -14.36
C VAL A 149 13.70 -7.07 -15.53
N LEU A 150 14.04 -8.33 -15.25
CA LEU A 150 14.09 -9.40 -16.25
C LEU A 150 12.69 -9.81 -16.70
N TYR A 151 12.52 -10.10 -17.98
CA TYR A 151 11.23 -10.48 -18.52
C TYR A 151 10.85 -11.92 -18.17
N ARG A 152 9.85 -11.91 -17.28
CA ARG A 152 8.94 -12.89 -16.68
C ARG A 152 9.44 -14.17 -16.06
N TRP A 153 9.19 -14.19 -14.76
CA TRP A 153 9.34 -15.33 -13.87
C TRP A 153 8.29 -16.43 -14.07
N PRO A 154 6.97 -16.16 -14.09
CA PRO A 154 5.96 -17.22 -14.05
C PRO A 154 5.79 -17.95 -15.40
N PRO A 155 5.29 -19.21 -15.40
CA PRO A 155 5.12 -20.06 -16.58
C PRO A 155 3.87 -19.71 -17.37
N ILE A 156 3.81 -18.49 -17.93
CA ILE A 156 2.66 -18.00 -18.69
C ILE A 156 2.93 -17.86 -20.19
N ASP A 157 4.16 -18.16 -20.64
CA ASP A 157 4.63 -17.97 -22.02
C ASP A 157 6.04 -18.57 -22.25
N LYS A 158 6.58 -18.37 -23.46
CA LYS A 158 7.90 -18.89 -23.90
C LYS A 158 9.11 -18.27 -23.19
N TRP A 159 8.99 -17.07 -22.65
CA TRP A 159 9.99 -16.32 -21.88
C TRP A 159 9.89 -16.56 -20.36
N VAL A 160 9.27 -17.66 -19.92
CA VAL A 160 9.31 -18.10 -18.51
C VAL A 160 10.75 -18.29 -18.00
N ILE A 161 11.04 -17.84 -16.77
CA ILE A 161 12.30 -18.16 -16.04
C ILE A 161 12.10 -19.30 -15.03
N GLN A 162 10.91 -19.46 -14.45
CA GLN A 162 10.62 -20.52 -13.50
C GLN A 162 10.99 -21.90 -14.06
N GLY A 163 11.83 -22.64 -13.32
CA GLY A 163 12.35 -23.95 -13.72
C GLY A 163 13.61 -23.91 -14.60
N LYS A 164 14.13 -22.73 -14.95
CA LYS A 164 15.37 -22.54 -15.71
C LYS A 164 16.53 -22.21 -14.77
N GLN A 165 16.99 -23.24 -14.06
CA GLN A 165 18.07 -23.17 -13.07
C GLN A 165 19.31 -22.39 -13.54
N GLY A 166 19.75 -22.55 -14.79
CA GLY A 166 20.92 -21.83 -15.29
C GLY A 166 20.74 -20.31 -15.35
N VAL A 167 19.52 -19.82 -15.63
CA VAL A 167 19.20 -18.39 -15.62
C VAL A 167 19.13 -17.87 -14.18
N ILE A 168 18.60 -18.68 -13.26
CA ILE A 168 18.53 -18.36 -11.84
C ILE A 168 19.94 -18.26 -11.23
N GLU A 169 20.85 -19.13 -11.65
CA GLU A 169 22.27 -19.09 -11.26
C GLU A 169 22.97 -17.84 -11.80
N ASP A 170 22.78 -17.50 -13.09
CA ASP A 170 23.30 -16.27 -13.70
C ASP A 170 22.82 -15.02 -12.93
N PHE A 171 21.52 -14.97 -12.61
CA PHE A 171 20.94 -13.89 -11.79
C PHE A 171 21.51 -13.86 -10.36
N SER A 172 21.66 -15.02 -9.72
CA SER A 172 22.23 -15.12 -8.38
C SER A 172 23.67 -14.62 -8.32
N GLU A 173 24.49 -14.95 -9.32
CA GLU A 173 25.86 -14.44 -9.44
C GLU A 173 25.91 -12.92 -9.69
N ALA A 174 24.96 -12.37 -10.45
CA ALA A 174 24.84 -10.92 -10.60
C ALA A 174 24.51 -10.22 -9.27
N LEU A 175 23.62 -10.79 -8.45
CA LEU A 175 23.26 -10.24 -7.14
C LEU A 175 24.43 -10.25 -6.14
N GLN A 176 25.32 -11.25 -6.21
CA GLN A 176 26.52 -11.33 -5.37
C GLN A 176 27.52 -10.19 -5.60
N ARG A 177 27.43 -9.48 -6.74
CA ARG A 177 28.30 -8.34 -7.05
C ARG A 177 27.83 -7.00 -6.47
N GLU A 178 26.69 -7.00 -5.78
CA GLU A 178 26.14 -5.84 -5.06
C GLU A 178 26.06 -4.55 -5.88
N TYR A 179 25.62 -4.63 -7.14
CA TYR A 179 25.39 -3.43 -7.95
C TYR A 179 24.37 -2.50 -7.26
N ARG A 180 24.72 -1.21 -7.08
CA ARG A 180 23.89 -0.17 -6.46
C ARG A 180 23.89 1.13 -7.26
N TRP A 181 22.78 1.86 -7.20
CA TRP A 181 22.70 3.26 -7.62
C TRP A 181 23.01 4.17 -6.41
N ASN A 182 23.37 5.45 -6.64
CA ASN A 182 23.81 6.36 -5.59
C ASN A 182 22.74 7.42 -5.28
N PRO A 183 22.07 7.39 -4.11
CA PRO A 183 20.98 8.30 -3.77
C PRO A 183 21.38 9.76 -3.54
N GLN A 184 22.68 10.09 -3.55
CA GLN A 184 23.19 11.44 -3.26
C GLN A 184 23.19 12.41 -4.47
N VAL A 185 22.65 12.01 -5.64
CA VAL A 185 22.62 12.85 -6.86
C VAL A 185 21.20 13.36 -7.11
N VAL A 186 20.87 14.57 -6.63
CA VAL A 186 19.59 15.26 -6.90
C VAL A 186 19.77 16.22 -8.09
N ILE A 187 18.93 16.09 -9.12
CA ILE A 187 18.82 17.05 -10.25
C ILE A 187 17.55 17.90 -10.00
N ALA A 188 17.51 19.19 -10.36
CA ALA A 188 16.42 20.11 -9.98
C ALA A 188 15.70 20.77 -11.19
N THR A 189 14.53 21.39 -10.94
CA THR A 189 13.43 21.71 -11.90
C THR A 189 13.68 22.95 -12.79
N PRO A 190 13.15 23.01 -14.05
CA PRO A 190 13.35 24.15 -14.96
C PRO A 190 12.42 25.37 -14.86
N PRO A 191 12.87 26.53 -15.36
CA PRO A 191 12.43 27.85 -14.91
C PRO A 191 11.27 28.42 -15.72
N SER A 192 10.94 27.84 -16.87
CA SER A 192 9.81 28.27 -17.71
C SER A 192 8.45 27.99 -17.05
N GLN A 193 8.45 27.25 -15.94
CA GLN A 193 7.26 26.91 -15.19
C GLN A 193 7.11 27.71 -13.89
N LEU A 194 7.98 28.63 -13.48
CA LEU A 194 7.82 29.34 -12.19
C LEU A 194 6.65 30.36 -12.19
N LYS A 195 5.50 30.06 -11.57
CA LYS A 195 4.45 31.06 -11.28
C LYS A 195 4.83 32.03 -10.15
N ALA A 196 5.40 33.16 -10.60
CA ALA A 196 5.33 34.53 -10.09
C ALA A 196 6.04 34.93 -8.77
N ALA A 197 7.13 35.70 -8.93
CA ALA A 197 7.10 37.15 -8.69
C ALA A 197 8.12 37.83 -9.63
N PRO A 198 7.71 38.71 -10.57
CA PRO A 198 8.69 39.50 -11.32
C PRO A 198 9.22 40.56 -10.37
N PHE A 199 10.27 40.23 -9.63
CA PHE A 199 10.92 41.19 -8.76
C PHE A 199 11.37 42.40 -9.59
N ARG A 200 11.20 43.59 -9.04
CA ARG A 200 11.78 44.82 -9.61
C ARG A 200 13.06 45.15 -8.87
N VAL A 201 14.00 45.79 -9.55
CA VAL A 201 15.17 46.38 -8.87
C VAL A 201 14.66 47.31 -7.75
N GLY A 202 15.20 47.12 -6.54
CA GLY A 202 14.75 47.78 -5.31
C GLY A 202 13.73 46.99 -4.50
N THR A 203 13.20 45.86 -5.00
CA THR A 203 12.27 45.01 -4.22
C THR A 203 13.02 44.37 -3.05
N ARG A 204 12.44 44.46 -1.85
CA ARG A 204 12.92 43.73 -0.68
C ARG A 204 12.39 42.30 -0.72
N VAL A 205 13.28 41.34 -0.51
CA VAL A 205 12.99 39.91 -0.48
C VAL A 205 13.65 39.25 0.72
N TYR A 206 13.19 38.06 1.06
CA TYR A 206 13.68 37.22 2.14
C TYR A 206 14.01 35.84 1.58
N THR A 207 15.08 35.23 2.05
CA THR A 207 15.37 33.83 1.74
C THR A 207 14.39 32.92 2.47
N THR A 208 13.84 31.93 1.78
CA THR A 208 12.88 30.95 2.34
C THR A 208 13.55 29.65 2.79
N THR A 209 14.82 29.48 2.41
CA THR A 209 15.72 28.40 2.84
C THR A 209 17.16 28.94 2.88
N VAL A 210 18.17 28.07 3.00
CA VAL A 210 19.57 28.43 2.84
C VAL A 210 19.87 28.67 1.36
N VAL A 211 20.26 29.90 1.02
CA VAL A 211 20.53 30.31 -0.38
C VAL A 211 22.01 30.58 -0.59
N ARG A 212 22.63 29.90 -1.55
CA ARG A 212 24.02 30.17 -1.96
C ARG A 212 24.06 31.36 -2.91
N LEU A 213 24.67 32.45 -2.45
CA LEU A 213 24.91 33.66 -3.23
C LEU A 213 26.16 33.47 -4.11
N ARG A 214 26.05 33.67 -5.41
CA ARG A 214 27.10 33.36 -6.40
C ARG A 214 27.71 34.57 -7.10
N ARG A 215 28.94 34.45 -7.60
CA ARG A 215 29.60 35.52 -8.39
C ARG A 215 28.92 35.72 -9.74
N THR A 216 28.48 34.62 -10.35
CA THR A 216 27.79 34.61 -11.65
C THR A 216 26.53 33.74 -11.60
N PRO A 217 25.50 33.99 -12.43
CA PRO A 217 24.28 33.16 -12.49
C PRO A 217 24.60 31.72 -12.93
N GLY A 218 24.00 30.72 -12.28
CA GLY A 218 24.17 29.30 -12.62
C GLY A 218 25.02 28.50 -11.62
N VAL A 219 24.86 27.19 -11.65
CA VAL A 219 25.53 26.15 -10.85
C VAL A 219 26.40 25.20 -11.68
N THR A 220 26.12 24.99 -12.97
CA THR A 220 26.79 23.95 -13.78
C THR A 220 28.19 24.40 -14.22
N GLY A 221 29.17 23.51 -14.06
CA GLY A 221 30.54 23.73 -14.54
C GLY A 221 31.36 24.75 -13.72
N LYS A 222 30.92 25.08 -12.50
CA LYS A 222 31.57 26.08 -11.63
C LYS A 222 32.23 25.43 -10.43
N ASP A 223 33.40 25.95 -10.06
CA ASP A 223 34.10 25.53 -8.85
C ASP A 223 33.54 26.20 -7.58
N ALA A 224 34.00 25.74 -6.42
CA ALA A 224 33.53 26.21 -5.11
C ALA A 224 33.74 27.71 -4.87
N SER A 225 34.71 28.35 -5.53
CA SER A 225 35.04 29.78 -5.37
C SER A 225 34.01 30.72 -6.00
N ASP A 226 33.09 30.20 -6.81
CA ASP A 226 31.95 30.94 -7.34
C ASP A 226 30.90 31.25 -6.27
N THR A 227 30.86 30.50 -5.16
CA THR A 227 29.99 30.84 -4.02
C THR A 227 30.62 31.97 -3.21
N VAL A 228 29.92 33.09 -3.11
CA VAL A 228 30.36 34.30 -2.38
C VAL A 228 29.94 34.24 -0.92
N ALA A 229 28.75 33.73 -0.64
CA ALA A 229 28.21 33.55 0.71
C ALA A 229 27.08 32.51 0.73
N GLU A 230 26.81 31.91 1.89
CA GLU A 230 25.57 31.16 2.16
C GLU A 230 24.66 32.05 3.03
N LEU A 231 23.45 32.34 2.55
CA LEU A 231 22.46 33.15 3.25
C LEU A 231 21.50 32.22 4.01
N PRO A 232 21.41 32.29 5.35
CA PRO A 232 20.44 31.51 6.13
C PRO A 232 19.00 31.83 5.73
N VAL A 233 18.05 30.96 6.10
CA VAL A 233 16.61 31.24 5.97
C VAL A 233 16.20 32.52 6.72
N GLY A 234 15.30 33.30 6.13
CA GLY A 234 14.81 34.58 6.68
C GLY A 234 15.75 35.77 6.45
N THR A 235 16.87 35.59 5.74
CA THR A 235 17.81 36.68 5.46
C THR A 235 17.18 37.71 4.54
N ALA A 236 17.09 38.96 5.00
CA ALA A 236 16.62 40.07 4.19
C ALA A 236 17.65 40.48 3.12
N ALA A 237 17.18 40.63 1.89
CA ALA A 237 17.97 41.07 0.74
C ALA A 237 17.19 42.07 -0.12
N THR A 238 17.91 42.80 -0.96
CA THR A 238 17.32 43.72 -1.95
C THR A 238 17.72 43.28 -3.35
N ILE A 239 16.76 43.28 -4.27
CA ILE A 239 16.99 42.96 -5.68
C ILE A 239 17.75 44.12 -6.34
N LEU A 240 18.93 43.85 -6.89
CA LEU A 240 19.83 44.83 -7.51
C LEU A 240 19.92 44.71 -9.03
N GLY A 241 19.55 43.57 -9.61
CA GLY A 241 19.59 43.32 -11.06
C GLY A 241 19.07 41.92 -11.44
N GLY A 242 18.94 41.64 -12.73
CA GLY A 242 18.27 40.46 -13.27
C GLY A 242 16.88 40.78 -13.87
N PRO A 243 16.11 39.78 -14.32
CA PRO A 243 16.42 38.36 -14.25
C PRO A 243 17.45 37.93 -15.31
N GLU A 244 18.33 36.99 -14.96
CA GLU A 244 19.18 36.26 -15.91
C GLU A 244 18.87 34.76 -15.86
N MET A 245 18.96 34.10 -17.01
CA MET A 245 18.62 32.69 -17.16
C MET A 245 19.90 31.85 -17.20
N ALA A 246 20.03 30.90 -16.28
CA ALA A 246 21.15 29.96 -16.25
C ALA A 246 20.77 28.67 -15.53
N ASP A 247 21.24 27.52 -16.05
CA ASP A 247 21.00 26.18 -15.49
C ASP A 247 19.55 25.88 -15.16
N ASN A 248 18.66 26.35 -16.03
CA ASN A 248 17.25 26.14 -15.84
C ASN A 248 16.69 26.81 -14.54
N TYR A 249 17.30 27.89 -14.05
CA TYR A 249 16.72 28.77 -13.02
C TYR A 249 16.64 30.22 -13.49
N VAL A 250 15.71 30.97 -12.89
CA VAL A 250 15.70 32.44 -12.94
C VAL A 250 16.62 32.94 -11.83
N TRP A 251 17.67 33.67 -12.19
CA TRP A 251 18.63 34.23 -11.24
C TRP A 251 18.43 35.73 -11.10
N TRP A 252 18.51 36.20 -9.86
CA TRP A 252 18.47 37.62 -9.52
C TRP A 252 19.76 38.00 -8.82
N ARG A 253 20.30 39.15 -9.20
CA ARG A 253 21.40 39.77 -8.48
C ARG A 253 20.82 40.46 -7.25
N ILE A 254 21.23 40.03 -6.07
CA ILE A 254 20.73 40.53 -4.79
C ILE A 254 21.86 41.09 -3.94
N GLY A 255 21.55 42.11 -3.13
CA GLY A 255 22.39 42.61 -2.06
C GLY A 255 21.78 42.19 -0.72
N ALA A 256 22.48 41.34 0.03
CA ALA A 256 22.05 40.87 1.34
C ALA A 256 22.99 41.41 2.42
N ARG A 257 22.47 41.61 3.63
CA ARG A 257 23.27 42.02 4.77
C ARG A 257 23.14 40.99 5.89
N LEU A 258 24.21 40.25 6.13
CA LEU A 258 24.32 39.37 7.28
C LEU A 258 24.63 40.22 8.52
N ALA A 259 24.11 39.80 9.68
CA ALA A 259 24.26 40.56 10.92
C ALA A 259 25.75 40.74 11.26
N GLY A 260 26.21 42.00 11.33
CA GLY A 260 27.61 42.33 11.66
C GLY A 260 28.56 42.39 10.46
N GLU A 261 28.10 42.14 9.23
CA GLU A 261 28.95 42.11 8.04
C GLU A 261 28.65 43.25 7.04
N SER A 262 29.61 43.48 6.14
CA SER A 262 29.45 44.39 5.00
C SER A 262 28.40 43.82 4.04
N ALA A 263 27.67 44.68 3.30
CA ALA A 263 26.67 44.20 2.36
C ALA A 263 27.31 43.34 1.27
N THR A 264 26.86 42.09 1.14
CA THR A 264 27.40 41.12 0.18
C THR A 264 26.47 41.04 -1.02
N VAL A 265 27.04 41.15 -2.22
CA VAL A 265 26.31 41.18 -3.49
C VAL A 265 26.66 39.96 -4.32
N GLY A 266 25.65 39.31 -4.89
CA GLY A 266 25.83 38.22 -5.83
C GLY A 266 24.50 37.74 -6.41
N TRP A 267 24.52 36.58 -7.06
CA TRP A 267 23.40 36.00 -7.77
C TRP A 267 22.75 34.89 -6.96
N ALA A 268 21.43 34.93 -6.84
CA ALA A 268 20.62 33.91 -6.18
C ALA A 268 19.52 33.44 -7.13
N ALA A 269 19.26 32.14 -7.14
CA ALA A 269 18.12 31.58 -7.86
C ALA A 269 16.82 32.02 -7.16
N GLN A 270 15.79 32.32 -7.96
CA GLN A 270 14.47 32.75 -7.48
C GLN A 270 13.74 31.64 -6.73
N ALA A 271 13.78 30.43 -7.27
CA ALA A 271 13.02 29.28 -6.83
C ALA A 271 13.66 28.01 -7.43
N LEU A 272 13.45 26.87 -6.77
CA LEU A 272 13.80 25.57 -7.33
C LEU A 272 12.70 25.07 -8.28
N ASP A 273 11.43 25.32 -7.94
CA ASP A 273 10.23 25.00 -8.71
C ASP A 273 9.05 25.92 -8.29
N GLU A 274 7.83 25.68 -8.80
CA GLU A 274 6.63 26.51 -8.51
C GLU A 274 6.24 26.55 -7.03
N GLU A 275 6.51 25.47 -6.30
CA GLU A 275 6.06 25.31 -4.90
C GLU A 275 7.19 25.62 -3.91
N THR A 276 8.43 25.70 -4.40
CA THR A 276 9.64 25.90 -3.59
C THR A 276 10.34 27.22 -3.98
N PRO A 277 9.80 28.38 -3.60
CA PRO A 277 10.51 29.65 -3.74
C PRO A 277 11.80 29.59 -2.92
N LEU A 278 12.88 30.19 -3.41
CA LEU A 278 14.13 30.44 -2.68
C LEU A 278 14.20 31.88 -2.16
N LEU A 279 13.52 32.78 -2.87
CA LEU A 279 13.33 34.19 -2.51
C LEU A 279 11.83 34.51 -2.46
N SER A 280 11.38 35.15 -1.39
CA SER A 280 9.99 35.58 -1.20
C SER A 280 9.91 37.06 -0.83
N THR A 281 8.81 37.74 -1.18
CA THR A 281 8.53 39.09 -0.67
C THR A 281 7.94 39.08 0.74
N GLN A 282 7.45 37.92 1.18
CA GLN A 282 6.93 37.71 2.53
C GLN A 282 8.05 37.23 3.45
N GLU A 283 8.14 37.84 4.62
CA GLU A 283 9.06 37.40 5.66
C GLU A 283 8.59 36.04 6.20
N PRO A 284 9.43 34.99 6.17
CA PRO A 284 9.04 33.67 6.68
C PRO A 284 8.72 33.74 8.17
N GLN A 285 7.61 33.14 8.59
CA GLN A 285 7.33 32.95 10.02
C GLN A 285 8.31 31.91 10.58
N GLN A 286 9.28 32.35 11.37
CA GLN A 286 10.18 31.44 12.07
C GLN A 286 9.47 30.86 13.30
N VAL A 287 9.26 29.55 13.31
CA VAL A 287 8.83 28.84 14.52
C VAL A 287 9.97 28.94 15.53
N MET A 288 9.70 29.51 16.71
CA MET A 288 10.69 29.66 17.78
C MET A 288 10.23 28.85 18.97
N PHE A 289 11.09 27.96 19.46
CA PHE A 289 10.78 27.19 20.66
C PHE A 289 11.26 27.92 21.93
N THR A 290 10.59 27.65 23.04
CA THR A 290 10.96 28.19 24.35
C THR A 290 11.62 27.10 25.19
N PRO A 291 12.70 27.37 25.95
CA PRO A 291 13.24 26.39 26.89
C PRO A 291 12.14 25.89 27.86
N GLY A 292 11.98 24.57 27.97
CA GLY A 292 10.91 23.88 28.69
C GLY A 292 9.77 23.38 27.80
N GLU A 293 9.70 23.81 26.54
CA GLU A 293 8.69 23.37 25.57
C GLU A 293 8.93 21.92 25.13
N GLN A 294 7.84 21.14 25.02
CA GLN A 294 7.88 19.81 24.43
C GLN A 294 7.80 19.93 22.92
N VAL A 295 8.66 19.18 22.22
CA VAL A 295 8.67 19.08 20.77
C VAL A 295 8.65 17.61 20.34
N PHE A 296 8.10 17.37 19.17
CA PHE A 296 8.10 16.06 18.50
C PHE A 296 9.03 16.09 17.29
N THR A 297 9.72 14.97 17.07
CA THR A 297 10.45 14.75 15.83
C THR A 297 9.47 14.40 14.71
N GLN A 298 9.58 15.08 13.57
CA GLN A 298 8.70 14.85 12.40
C GLN A 298 9.27 13.83 11.41
N ASP A 299 10.50 13.40 11.64
CA ASP A 299 11.25 12.39 10.90
C ASP A 299 12.32 11.81 11.85
N MET A 300 13.20 10.93 11.36
CA MET A 300 14.35 10.47 12.12
C MET A 300 15.37 11.62 12.34
N VAL A 301 15.55 12.03 13.60
CA VAL A 301 16.40 13.18 13.97
C VAL A 301 17.65 12.72 14.69
N ARG A 302 18.82 13.09 14.15
CA ARG A 302 20.11 12.84 14.79
C ARG A 302 20.38 13.84 15.91
N LEU A 303 20.43 13.36 17.16
CA LEU A 303 20.83 14.15 18.31
C LEU A 303 22.36 14.19 18.43
N ARG A 304 22.97 15.38 18.50
CA ARG A 304 24.43 15.58 18.43
C ARG A 304 25.04 16.20 19.68
N ARG A 305 26.35 16.02 19.91
CA ARG A 305 27.06 16.67 21.04
C ARG A 305 27.18 18.17 20.84
N THR A 306 27.36 18.61 19.60
CA THR A 306 27.55 20.03 19.23
C THR A 306 26.64 20.41 18.06
N PRO A 307 26.18 21.67 17.92
CA PRO A 307 25.31 22.09 16.82
C PRO A 307 26.08 22.10 15.49
N GLY A 308 25.46 21.64 14.41
CA GLY A 308 26.07 21.44 13.09
C GLY A 308 26.38 19.98 12.77
N PHE A 309 26.50 19.66 11.49
CA PHE A 309 26.80 18.34 10.94
C PHE A 309 28.01 18.31 9.99
N ARG A 310 28.48 19.45 9.47
CA ARG A 310 29.62 19.49 8.52
C ARG A 310 30.95 19.22 9.24
N ASP A 311 31.79 18.39 8.63
CA ASP A 311 33.15 18.05 9.10
C ASP A 311 33.22 17.44 10.51
N LYS A 312 32.14 16.81 10.97
CA LYS A 312 32.07 16.16 12.29
C LYS A 312 32.21 14.65 12.20
N PRO A 313 32.94 14.03 13.15
CA PRO A 313 33.04 12.58 13.21
C PRO A 313 31.71 11.95 13.63
N GLU A 314 31.51 10.68 13.31
CA GLU A 314 30.31 9.90 13.70
C GLU A 314 30.12 9.86 15.23
N SER A 315 31.20 9.96 16.00
CA SER A 315 31.19 10.04 17.47
C SER A 315 30.54 11.31 18.05
N ASP A 316 30.26 12.32 17.21
CA ASP A 316 29.46 13.49 17.56
C ASP A 316 27.96 13.17 17.62
N VAL A 317 27.50 12.12 16.93
CA VAL A 317 26.11 11.65 17.03
C VAL A 317 25.95 10.89 18.36
N LEU A 318 24.99 11.32 19.16
CA LEU A 318 24.63 10.69 20.43
C LEU A 318 23.65 9.55 20.20
N VAL A 319 22.59 9.80 19.43
CA VAL A 319 21.51 8.85 19.16
C VAL A 319 20.65 9.36 18.00
N ASP A 320 20.04 8.43 17.26
CA ASP A 320 18.99 8.74 16.29
C ASP A 320 17.62 8.61 16.99
N LEU A 321 16.88 9.72 17.05
CA LEU A 321 15.52 9.75 17.55
C LEU A 321 14.59 9.34 16.41
N PRO A 322 13.71 8.33 16.57
CA PRO A 322 12.74 7.98 15.54
C PRO A 322 11.73 9.11 15.33
N MET A 323 10.95 9.03 14.26
CA MET A 323 9.77 9.88 14.08
C MET A 323 8.82 9.76 15.29
N ASP A 324 8.14 10.85 15.65
CA ASP A 324 7.26 10.99 16.82
C ASP A 324 7.93 10.86 18.20
N ALA A 325 9.26 10.85 18.25
CA ALA A 325 9.99 10.90 19.51
C ALA A 325 9.75 12.24 20.22
N ARG A 326 9.42 12.15 21.51
CA ARG A 326 9.24 13.31 22.38
C ARG A 326 10.57 13.80 22.92
N ALA A 327 10.80 15.10 22.86
CA ALA A 327 11.95 15.75 23.47
C ALA A 327 11.59 17.10 24.08
N THR A 328 12.37 17.53 25.07
CA THR A 328 12.21 18.83 25.72
C THR A 328 13.26 19.79 25.20
N VAL A 329 12.87 21.00 24.78
CA VAL A 329 13.82 22.04 24.42
C VAL A 329 14.49 22.57 25.68
N VAL A 330 15.81 22.50 25.76
CA VAL A 330 16.59 22.94 26.93
C VAL A 330 17.62 24.04 26.59
N GLY A 331 17.74 24.42 25.32
CA GLY A 331 18.60 25.52 24.88
C GLY A 331 18.55 25.76 23.37
N GLY A 332 19.18 26.84 22.90
CA GLY A 332 19.05 27.34 21.52
C GLY A 332 18.19 28.60 21.44
N PRO A 333 17.95 29.14 20.22
CA PRO A 333 18.49 28.66 18.95
C PRO A 333 19.96 29.02 18.76
N GLN A 334 20.72 28.16 18.08
CA GLN A 334 22.06 28.45 17.59
C GLN A 334 22.16 28.19 16.09
N ALA A 335 22.71 29.13 15.34
CA ALA A 335 22.93 28.96 13.90
C ALA A 335 24.22 28.17 13.64
N ALA A 336 24.14 27.09 12.86
CA ALA A 336 25.29 26.32 12.39
C ALA A 336 24.94 25.59 11.08
N ASP A 337 25.88 25.55 10.13
CA ASP A 337 25.71 24.90 8.81
C ASP A 337 24.48 25.38 8.01
N GLY A 338 24.09 26.65 8.22
CA GLY A 338 22.91 27.24 7.59
C GLY A 338 21.58 26.86 8.25
N LEU A 339 21.58 26.04 9.30
CA LEU A 339 20.38 25.59 10.00
C LEU A 339 20.26 26.23 11.39
N THR A 340 19.03 26.29 11.89
CA THR A 340 18.74 26.61 13.29
C THR A 340 18.80 25.33 14.12
N TRP A 341 19.64 25.31 15.14
CA TRP A 341 19.82 24.17 16.04
C TRP A 341 19.25 24.46 17.43
N TRP A 342 18.58 23.47 17.98
CA TRP A 342 18.04 23.49 19.33
C TRP A 342 18.66 22.38 20.15
N LYS A 343 18.94 22.67 21.42
CA LYS A 343 19.41 21.70 22.37
C LYS A 343 18.20 21.03 22.99
N LEU A 344 18.10 19.72 22.82
CA LEU A 344 17.00 18.88 23.24
C LEU A 344 17.45 17.89 24.31
N GLU A 345 16.53 17.58 25.22
CA GLU A 345 16.63 16.48 26.17
C GLU A 345 15.56 15.43 25.84
N ALA A 346 16.00 14.20 25.52
CA ALA A 346 15.13 13.10 25.10
C ALA A 346 15.40 11.84 25.93
N ASN A 347 14.36 11.03 26.16
CA ASN A 347 14.48 9.74 26.87
C ASN A 347 14.51 8.60 25.86
N VAL A 348 15.64 7.88 25.79
CA VAL A 348 15.84 6.76 24.86
C VAL A 348 16.28 5.53 25.64
N GLY A 349 15.47 4.46 25.61
CA GLY A 349 15.78 3.21 26.31
C GLY A 349 15.90 3.35 27.83
N GLY A 350 15.14 4.28 28.44
CA GLY A 350 15.17 4.54 29.88
C GLY A 350 16.33 5.44 30.35
N ARG A 351 17.09 6.04 29.42
CA ARG A 351 18.18 6.97 29.70
C ARG A 351 17.87 8.35 29.11
N THR A 352 18.05 9.39 29.90
CA THR A 352 17.93 10.78 29.44
C THR A 352 19.22 11.22 28.75
N LEU A 353 19.12 11.65 27.50
CA LEU A 353 20.22 12.15 26.69
C LEU A 353 19.95 13.59 26.26
N THR A 354 20.96 14.46 26.41
CA THR A 354 20.88 15.87 26.01
C THR A 354 21.83 16.14 24.86
N GLY A 355 21.33 16.71 23.77
CA GLY A 355 22.15 17.05 22.60
C GLY A 355 21.48 18.05 21.67
N TRP A 356 22.10 18.37 20.55
CA TRP A 356 21.64 19.35 19.57
C TRP A 356 20.97 18.68 18.39
N ALA A 357 19.82 19.19 17.98
CA ALA A 357 19.08 18.77 16.81
C ALA A 357 18.79 19.97 15.91
N ALA A 358 18.81 19.75 14.59
CA ALA A 358 18.40 20.76 13.63
C ALA A 358 16.87 20.91 13.67
N GLN A 359 16.38 22.13 13.56
CA GLN A 359 14.95 22.42 13.51
C GLN A 359 14.32 21.98 12.20
N THR A 360 15.06 22.10 11.10
CA THR A 360 14.62 21.77 9.74
C THR A 360 15.73 21.07 8.98
N THR A 361 15.38 20.42 7.88
CA THR A 361 16.35 19.99 6.87
C THR A 361 16.90 21.20 6.11
N LEU A 362 17.95 20.99 5.31
CA LEU A 362 18.48 22.01 4.37
C LEU A 362 17.46 22.44 3.31
N LEU A 363 16.42 21.65 3.10
CA LEU A 363 15.32 21.96 2.17
C LEU A 363 14.14 22.66 2.86
N GLY A 364 14.25 22.97 4.16
CA GLY A 364 13.23 23.68 4.93
C GLY A 364 12.11 22.80 5.49
N GLN A 365 12.18 21.47 5.32
CA GLN A 365 11.22 20.54 5.94
C GLN A 365 11.39 20.53 7.46
N PRO A 366 10.31 20.59 8.27
CA PRO A 366 10.41 20.59 9.71
C PRO A 366 10.95 19.25 10.21
N LEU A 367 11.96 19.29 11.08
CA LEU A 367 12.44 18.14 11.84
C LEU A 367 11.90 18.16 13.27
N LEU A 368 11.57 19.35 13.78
CA LEU A 368 10.99 19.56 15.10
C LEU A 368 9.68 20.34 14.97
N ALA A 369 8.62 19.88 15.62
CA ALA A 369 7.34 20.57 15.72
C ALA A 369 6.95 20.78 17.20
N PRO A 370 6.21 21.87 17.54
CA PRO A 370 5.65 22.04 18.88
C PRO A 370 4.76 20.85 19.24
N ALA A 371 4.80 20.41 20.49
CA ALA A 371 3.75 19.54 21.01
C ALA A 371 2.43 20.32 20.96
N GLU A 372 1.50 19.91 20.10
CA GLU A 372 0.16 20.51 20.12
C GLU A 372 -0.39 20.44 21.54
N THR A 373 -0.88 21.59 22.03
CA THR A 373 -1.72 21.62 23.22
C THR A 373 -2.97 20.84 22.91
N VAL A 374 -2.97 19.56 23.28
CA VAL A 374 -4.19 18.78 23.47
C VAL A 374 -5.04 19.58 24.46
N THR A 375 -6.02 20.30 23.95
CA THR A 375 -7.12 20.81 24.75
C THR A 375 -7.70 19.65 25.54
N ALA A 376 -8.00 19.91 26.82
CA ALA A 376 -8.41 18.92 27.81
C ALA A 376 -9.35 17.85 27.23
N PRO A 377 -9.20 16.57 27.64
CA PRO A 377 -9.98 15.48 27.08
C PRO A 377 -11.47 15.79 27.25
N GLU A 378 -12.22 15.62 26.16
CA GLU A 378 -13.66 15.35 26.24
C GLU A 378 -13.89 14.24 27.26
N PRO A 379 -15.01 14.27 28.00
CA PRO A 379 -15.29 13.25 29.00
C PRO A 379 -15.15 11.87 28.36
N LEU A 380 -14.40 10.99 29.03
CA LEU A 380 -14.08 9.63 28.58
C LEU A 380 -15.28 9.04 27.82
N PRO A 381 -15.11 8.53 26.58
CA PRO A 381 -16.16 7.73 25.96
C PRO A 381 -16.55 6.66 26.97
N ALA A 382 -17.85 6.47 27.16
CA ALA A 382 -18.37 5.44 28.05
C ALA A 382 -17.62 4.13 27.78
N GLN A 383 -17.27 3.41 28.85
CA GLN A 383 -16.75 2.04 28.77
C GLN A 383 -17.56 1.29 27.69
N PRO A 384 -16.91 0.55 26.77
CA PRO A 384 -17.64 -0.18 25.74
C PRO A 384 -18.77 -0.97 26.42
N VAL A 385 -19.98 -0.96 25.86
CA VAL A 385 -21.04 -1.84 26.37
C VAL A 385 -20.76 -3.22 25.79
N GLY A 386 -20.06 -4.06 26.54
CA GLY A 386 -19.86 -5.47 26.18
C GLY A 386 -20.92 -6.39 26.80
N LYS A 387 -20.99 -7.62 26.32
CA LYS A 387 -22.03 -8.63 26.65
C LYS A 387 -21.91 -9.23 28.05
N TYR A 388 -20.76 -9.06 28.72
CA TYR A 388 -20.45 -9.80 29.95
C TYR A 388 -20.24 -8.87 31.15
N ALA A 389 -20.13 -9.45 32.35
CA ALA A 389 -19.82 -8.74 33.58
C ALA A 389 -18.67 -9.44 34.33
N PRO A 390 -17.78 -8.69 35.03
CA PRO A 390 -16.79 -9.29 35.92
C PRO A 390 -17.43 -10.25 36.93
N GLY A 391 -16.82 -11.42 37.10
CA GLY A 391 -17.32 -12.52 37.94
C GLY A 391 -18.28 -13.48 37.22
N GLN A 392 -18.68 -13.20 35.99
CA GLN A 392 -19.53 -14.09 35.20
C GLN A 392 -18.74 -15.29 34.67
N THR A 393 -19.36 -16.47 34.70
CA THR A 393 -18.83 -17.68 34.05
C THR A 393 -19.37 -17.77 32.62
N LEU A 394 -18.49 -18.03 31.67
CA LEU A 394 -18.82 -18.18 30.26
C LEU A 394 -18.34 -19.53 29.74
N TYR A 395 -19.05 -20.10 28.76
CA TYR A 395 -18.69 -21.31 28.05
C TYR A 395 -18.14 -20.95 26.67
N ALA A 396 -16.97 -21.47 26.32
CA ALA A 396 -16.40 -21.28 25.00
C ALA A 396 -17.30 -21.90 23.93
N ALA A 397 -17.82 -21.08 23.02
CA ALA A 397 -18.69 -21.50 21.93
C ALA A 397 -17.91 -21.94 20.68
N THR A 398 -16.59 -21.74 20.71
CA THR A 398 -15.61 -22.17 19.72
C THR A 398 -14.29 -22.47 20.44
N TYR A 399 -13.23 -22.75 19.70
CA TYR A 399 -11.86 -22.77 20.21
C TYR A 399 -11.33 -21.33 20.24
N VAL A 400 -10.89 -20.85 21.40
CA VAL A 400 -10.53 -19.44 21.60
C VAL A 400 -9.09 -19.29 22.10
N ASN A 401 -8.27 -18.50 21.41
CA ASN A 401 -6.91 -18.17 21.87
C ASN A 401 -6.98 -17.14 23.01
N LEU A 402 -6.52 -17.52 24.21
CA LEU A 402 -6.33 -16.62 25.35
C LEU A 402 -5.01 -15.86 25.21
N ARG A 403 -5.04 -14.52 25.21
CA ARG A 403 -3.88 -13.67 24.89
C ARG A 403 -3.28 -12.93 26.09
N ARG A 404 -2.01 -12.53 26.01
CA ARG A 404 -1.35 -11.69 27.03
C ARG A 404 -1.88 -10.26 27.01
N THR A 405 -2.17 -9.73 25.82
CA THR A 405 -2.64 -8.37 25.59
C THR A 405 -3.89 -8.35 24.72
N PRO A 406 -4.82 -7.37 24.88
CA PRO A 406 -6.01 -7.28 24.01
C PRO A 406 -5.61 -6.89 22.58
N GLY A 407 -6.26 -7.47 21.58
CA GLY A 407 -5.96 -7.31 20.15
C GLY A 407 -5.31 -8.55 19.52
N TYR A 408 -5.37 -8.65 18.19
CA TYR A 408 -4.78 -9.68 17.35
C TYR A 408 -3.94 -9.13 16.17
N VAL A 409 -4.04 -7.83 15.82
CA VAL A 409 -3.30 -7.24 14.69
C VAL A 409 -1.82 -7.04 15.06
N ASN A 410 -0.91 -7.38 14.14
CA ASN A 410 0.56 -7.29 14.31
C ASN A 410 1.12 -8.07 15.52
N LYS A 411 0.39 -9.09 15.98
CA LYS A 411 0.83 -9.96 17.07
C LYS A 411 1.38 -11.28 16.53
N THR A 412 2.29 -11.86 17.28
CA THR A 412 2.85 -13.19 16.99
C THR A 412 2.24 -14.22 17.93
N GLY A 413 2.46 -15.51 17.65
CA GLY A 413 2.03 -16.60 18.52
C GLY A 413 2.54 -16.52 19.97
N ASP A 414 3.59 -15.74 20.25
CA ASP A 414 4.11 -15.52 21.61
C ASP A 414 3.13 -14.78 22.53
N ASP A 415 2.18 -14.05 21.95
CA ASP A 415 1.09 -13.39 22.67
C ASP A 415 -0.01 -14.37 23.10
N VAL A 416 -0.08 -15.57 22.52
CA VAL A 416 -1.06 -16.61 22.91
C VAL A 416 -0.55 -17.34 24.16
N LEU A 417 -1.33 -17.27 25.24
CA LEU A 417 -1.07 -17.98 26.49
C LEU A 417 -1.50 -19.45 26.39
N VAL A 418 -2.71 -19.69 25.89
CA VAL A 418 -3.33 -21.04 25.77
C VAL A 418 -4.57 -20.98 24.86
N GLU A 419 -4.92 -22.08 24.19
CA GLU A 419 -6.23 -22.25 23.53
C GLU A 419 -7.25 -22.76 24.56
N ILE A 420 -8.40 -22.10 24.66
CA ILE A 420 -9.57 -22.54 25.44
C ILE A 420 -10.40 -23.47 24.53
N PRO A 421 -10.54 -24.76 24.86
CA PRO A 421 -11.33 -25.70 24.08
C PRO A 421 -12.82 -25.36 24.05
N TYR A 422 -13.50 -25.81 23.00
CA TYR A 422 -14.96 -25.75 22.92
C TYR A 422 -15.65 -26.34 24.17
N GLY A 423 -16.61 -25.62 24.72
CA GLY A 423 -17.41 -26.03 25.88
C GLY A 423 -16.71 -25.85 27.24
N GLU A 424 -15.43 -25.52 27.26
CA GLU A 424 -14.71 -25.20 28.50
C GLU A 424 -15.17 -23.87 29.08
N THR A 425 -14.99 -23.72 30.40
CA THR A 425 -15.47 -22.55 31.14
C THR A 425 -14.36 -21.56 31.45
N VAL A 426 -14.69 -20.28 31.35
CA VAL A 426 -13.83 -19.18 31.80
C VAL A 426 -14.59 -18.28 32.77
N THR A 427 -13.87 -17.60 33.64
CA THR A 427 -14.43 -16.57 34.54
C THR A 427 -13.95 -15.20 34.09
N VAL A 428 -14.87 -14.27 33.85
CA VAL A 428 -14.53 -12.88 33.50
C VAL A 428 -13.88 -12.19 34.70
N GLU A 429 -12.69 -11.64 34.51
CA GLU A 429 -11.94 -10.93 35.56
C GLU A 429 -12.13 -9.42 35.45
N ALA A 430 -12.04 -8.86 34.24
CA ALA A 430 -12.09 -7.42 33.99
C ALA A 430 -12.42 -7.12 32.51
N GLY A 431 -12.77 -5.86 32.22
CA GLY A 431 -13.15 -5.39 30.89
C GLY A 431 -14.50 -4.67 30.89
N PRO A 432 -14.99 -4.27 29.72
CA PRO A 432 -14.37 -4.49 28.41
C PRO A 432 -13.27 -3.47 28.07
N ARG A 433 -12.38 -3.82 27.14
CA ARG A 433 -11.48 -2.89 26.44
C ARG A 433 -11.68 -3.00 24.94
N GLN A 434 -11.52 -1.88 24.23
CA GLN A 434 -11.51 -1.88 22.77
C GLN A 434 -10.09 -2.03 22.25
N ALA A 435 -9.90 -2.92 21.27
CA ALA A 435 -8.66 -3.13 20.52
C ALA A 435 -8.96 -3.86 19.21
N ASP A 436 -8.34 -3.42 18.11
CA ASP A 436 -8.57 -3.96 16.76
C ASP A 436 -10.07 -4.06 16.41
N GLU A 437 -10.80 -3.00 16.78
CA GLU A 437 -12.25 -2.83 16.59
C GLU A 437 -13.14 -3.86 17.29
N LEU A 438 -12.56 -4.80 18.04
CA LEU A 438 -13.27 -5.81 18.81
C LEU A 438 -13.35 -5.45 20.30
N THR A 439 -14.40 -5.95 20.95
CA THR A 439 -14.55 -5.86 22.40
C THR A 439 -13.80 -7.00 23.07
N TRP A 440 -12.83 -6.67 23.93
CA TRP A 440 -11.98 -7.63 24.62
C TRP A 440 -12.27 -7.71 26.12
N TRP A 441 -12.29 -8.92 26.62
CA TRP A 441 -12.50 -9.25 28.02
C TRP A 441 -11.29 -9.96 28.60
N GLN A 442 -10.88 -9.55 29.79
CA GLN A 442 -9.90 -10.29 30.55
C GLN A 442 -10.62 -11.45 31.25
N VAL A 443 -10.17 -12.66 31.02
CA VAL A 443 -10.76 -13.88 31.58
C VAL A 443 -9.70 -14.76 32.22
N ARG A 444 -10.13 -15.51 33.24
CA ARG A 444 -9.37 -16.59 33.85
C ARG A 444 -9.87 -17.92 33.32
N TYR A 445 -8.96 -18.73 32.82
CA TYR A 445 -9.21 -20.10 32.39
C TYR A 445 -8.40 -21.06 33.25
N ARG A 446 -9.01 -22.18 33.67
CA ARG A 446 -8.32 -23.29 34.32
C ARG A 446 -8.40 -24.50 33.42
N SER A 447 -7.25 -25.00 32.97
CA SER A 447 -7.20 -26.18 32.11
C SER A 447 -7.56 -27.46 32.86
N PRO A 448 -7.97 -28.52 32.15
CA PRO A 448 -8.23 -29.84 32.75
C PRO A 448 -7.03 -30.41 33.53
N GLU A 449 -5.81 -30.05 33.14
CA GLU A 449 -4.55 -30.44 33.80
C GLU A 449 -4.26 -29.63 35.09
N GLY A 450 -5.16 -28.70 35.46
CA GLY A 450 -5.07 -27.91 36.68
C GLY A 450 -4.24 -26.63 36.56
N GLN A 451 -3.74 -26.29 35.37
CA GLN A 451 -3.04 -25.03 35.13
C GLN A 451 -4.04 -23.88 35.03
N SER A 452 -3.67 -22.70 35.52
CA SER A 452 -4.54 -21.52 35.49
C SER A 452 -3.87 -20.39 34.73
N PHE A 453 -4.62 -19.79 33.81
CA PHE A 453 -4.17 -18.72 32.92
C PHE A 453 -5.11 -17.53 33.06
N SER A 454 -4.56 -16.32 33.05
CA SER A 454 -5.31 -15.07 32.99
C SER A 454 -4.84 -14.28 31.78
N GLY A 455 -5.78 -13.88 30.92
CA GLY A 455 -5.47 -13.23 29.67
C GLY A 455 -6.69 -12.60 29.03
N TRP A 456 -6.55 -12.14 27.79
CA TRP A 456 -7.56 -11.42 27.02
C TRP A 456 -8.16 -12.31 25.94
N VAL A 457 -9.49 -12.24 25.79
CA VAL A 457 -10.24 -12.88 24.70
C VAL A 457 -11.17 -11.86 24.07
N ALA A 458 -11.40 -11.98 22.77
CA ALA A 458 -12.43 -11.20 22.11
C ALA A 458 -13.82 -11.73 22.49
N GLU A 459 -14.79 -10.85 22.55
CA GLU A 459 -16.19 -11.18 22.80
C GLU A 459 -16.79 -12.01 21.66
N ALA A 460 -16.48 -11.63 20.43
CA ALA A 460 -16.90 -12.25 19.18
C ALA A 460 -15.82 -12.05 18.10
N GLY A 461 -15.89 -12.81 17.01
CA GLY A 461 -15.13 -12.51 15.79
C GLY A 461 -15.63 -11.25 15.08
N VAL A 462 -14.87 -10.76 14.09
CA VAL A 462 -15.32 -9.68 13.17
C VAL A 462 -16.57 -10.12 12.38
N ASP A 463 -16.76 -11.42 12.18
CA ASP A 463 -17.99 -12.04 11.64
C ASP A 463 -19.17 -12.01 12.63
N GLY A 464 -19.00 -11.44 13.82
CA GLY A 464 -20.00 -11.39 14.90
C GLY A 464 -20.32 -12.73 15.55
N THR A 465 -19.60 -13.81 15.19
CA THR A 465 -19.77 -15.10 15.83
C THR A 465 -19.27 -15.01 17.27
N ASP A 466 -20.18 -15.21 18.23
CA ASP A 466 -19.85 -15.19 19.65
C ASP A 466 -18.84 -16.29 19.99
N PHE A 467 -17.73 -15.90 20.60
CA PHE A 467 -16.71 -16.83 21.07
C PHE A 467 -17.11 -17.49 22.39
N PHE A 468 -18.04 -16.86 23.12
CA PHE A 468 -18.50 -17.33 24.41
C PHE A 468 -20.02 -17.23 24.54
N ARG A 469 -20.59 -18.12 25.35
CA ARG A 469 -22.02 -18.14 25.69
C ARG A 469 -22.20 -18.22 27.19
N THR A 470 -23.32 -17.74 27.68
CA THR A 470 -23.72 -17.85 29.09
C THR A 470 -24.26 -19.23 29.45
N GLU A 471 -24.57 -20.05 28.44
CA GLU A 471 -25.07 -21.41 28.57
C GLU A 471 -24.13 -22.41 27.89
N PRO A 472 -24.06 -23.67 28.37
CA PRO A 472 -23.27 -24.71 27.74
C PRO A 472 -23.64 -24.87 26.26
N PRO A 473 -22.66 -24.85 25.34
CA PRO A 473 -22.96 -24.98 23.93
C PRO A 473 -23.36 -26.43 23.59
N PRO A 474 -24.18 -26.66 22.55
CA PRO A 474 -24.55 -28.01 22.12
C PRO A 474 -23.31 -28.82 21.71
N PRO A 475 -23.36 -30.15 21.56
CA PRO A 475 -22.22 -30.90 21.01
C PRO A 475 -21.80 -30.32 19.64
N PRO A 476 -20.49 -30.21 19.36
CA PRO A 476 -20.03 -29.62 18.09
C PRO A 476 -20.64 -30.39 16.92
N GLN A 477 -21.39 -29.68 16.07
CA GLN A 477 -22.01 -30.28 14.89
C GLN A 477 -20.91 -30.65 13.90
N ARG A 478 -20.84 -31.94 13.52
CA ARG A 478 -19.93 -32.41 12.48
C ARG A 478 -20.42 -31.85 11.14
N PRO A 479 -19.61 -31.06 10.40
CA PRO A 479 -20.02 -30.61 9.08
C PRO A 479 -20.29 -31.81 8.17
N GLU A 480 -21.33 -31.71 7.34
CA GLU A 480 -21.59 -32.69 6.28
C GLU A 480 -20.35 -32.83 5.39
N THR A 481 -20.01 -34.07 5.06
CA THR A 481 -18.80 -34.45 4.32
C THR A 481 -18.68 -33.65 3.02
N VAL A 482 -17.81 -32.64 3.00
CA VAL A 482 -17.55 -31.87 1.78
C VAL A 482 -16.75 -32.78 0.83
N THR A 483 -17.07 -32.76 -0.47
CA THR A 483 -16.29 -33.47 -1.50
C THR A 483 -15.07 -32.61 -1.85
N PRO A 484 -13.84 -33.15 -1.96
CA PRO A 484 -12.64 -32.34 -2.06
C PRO A 484 -12.66 -31.49 -3.32
N ILE A 485 -12.23 -30.24 -3.19
CA ILE A 485 -11.92 -29.39 -4.35
C ILE A 485 -10.56 -29.88 -4.84
N GLN A 486 -10.51 -30.60 -5.97
CA GLN A 486 -9.25 -30.95 -6.61
C GLN A 486 -8.55 -29.68 -7.10
N THR A 487 -7.75 -29.04 -6.23
CA THR A 487 -6.92 -27.87 -6.61
C THR A 487 -5.54 -27.84 -5.96
N TYR A 488 -5.27 -28.70 -4.98
CA TYR A 488 -4.03 -28.66 -4.22
C TYR A 488 -3.12 -29.84 -4.55
N THR A 489 -1.84 -29.55 -4.78
CA THR A 489 -0.79 -30.55 -4.95
C THR A 489 0.29 -30.33 -3.89
N ILE A 490 0.89 -31.42 -3.41
CA ILE A 490 2.06 -31.32 -2.52
C ILE A 490 3.14 -30.47 -3.18
N GLY A 491 3.76 -29.57 -2.41
CA GLY A 491 4.73 -28.58 -2.88
C GLY A 491 4.11 -27.25 -3.31
N MET A 492 2.80 -27.16 -3.45
CA MET A 492 2.09 -25.92 -3.78
C MET A 492 2.20 -24.91 -2.63
N SER A 493 2.45 -23.65 -2.98
CA SER A 493 2.31 -22.54 -2.05
C SER A 493 0.85 -22.12 -1.95
N VAL A 494 0.34 -22.01 -0.72
CA VAL A 494 -1.00 -21.54 -0.36
C VAL A 494 -0.88 -20.40 0.65
N CYS A 495 -1.96 -19.68 0.92
CA CYS A 495 -2.01 -18.62 1.91
C CYS A 495 -3.16 -18.88 2.89
N ASN A 496 -2.98 -18.41 4.14
CA ASN A 496 -4.08 -18.32 5.09
C ASN A 496 -5.05 -17.21 4.63
N LEU A 497 -6.25 -17.57 4.21
CA LEU A 497 -7.29 -16.62 3.78
C LEU A 497 -8.29 -16.26 4.87
N SER A 498 -8.15 -16.84 6.06
CA SER A 498 -8.93 -16.35 7.19
C SER A 498 -8.60 -14.88 7.45
N PRO A 499 -9.59 -14.03 7.79
CA PRO A 499 -9.30 -12.68 8.30
C PRO A 499 -8.56 -12.74 9.65
N TYR A 500 -8.46 -13.93 10.26
CA TYR A 500 -7.78 -14.17 11.54
C TYR A 500 -6.60 -15.13 11.41
N GLU A 501 -5.84 -15.21 12.50
CA GLU A 501 -4.89 -16.30 12.70
C GLU A 501 -5.58 -17.67 12.68
N VAL A 502 -4.92 -18.66 12.08
CA VAL A 502 -5.39 -20.05 12.06
C VAL A 502 -4.37 -20.95 12.74
N ASN A 503 -4.85 -21.84 13.60
CA ASN A 503 -4.00 -22.78 14.32
C ASN A 503 -3.51 -23.91 13.40
N VAL A 504 -2.19 -24.10 13.39
CA VAL A 504 -1.48 -25.21 12.75
C VAL A 504 -1.28 -26.29 13.81
N ARG A 505 -1.79 -27.50 13.57
CA ARG A 505 -1.92 -28.57 14.57
C ARG A 505 -0.91 -29.71 14.40
N ARG A 506 -0.57 -30.45 15.44
CA ARG A 506 0.31 -31.64 15.34
C ARG A 506 -0.39 -32.77 14.61
N THR A 507 -1.71 -32.88 14.80
CA THR A 507 -2.53 -33.92 14.21
C THR A 507 -3.77 -33.34 13.50
N PRO A 508 -4.29 -33.97 12.42
CA PRO A 508 -5.52 -33.55 11.79
C PRO A 508 -6.71 -33.58 12.75
N GLY A 509 -7.63 -32.61 12.60
CA GLY A 509 -8.86 -32.50 13.39
C GLY A 509 -8.79 -31.37 14.42
N PHE A 510 -9.96 -30.97 14.89
CA PHE A 510 -10.13 -29.92 15.89
C PHE A 510 -10.92 -30.41 17.12
N VAL A 511 -11.70 -31.48 17.01
CA VAL A 511 -12.55 -31.97 18.12
C VAL A 511 -11.72 -32.73 19.16
N ASN A 512 -11.93 -32.44 20.45
CA ASN A 512 -11.30 -33.09 21.61
C ASN A 512 -9.76 -33.17 21.55
N LYS A 513 -9.11 -32.13 21.01
CA LYS A 513 -7.64 -32.02 20.98
C LYS A 513 -7.10 -31.43 22.29
N PRO A 514 -5.94 -31.92 22.79
CA PRO A 514 -5.27 -31.29 23.91
C PRO A 514 -4.69 -29.93 23.51
N SER A 515 -4.49 -29.02 24.47
CA SER A 515 -4.02 -27.66 24.20
C SER A 515 -2.60 -27.61 23.59
N ASP A 516 -1.78 -28.64 23.77
CA ASP A 516 -0.44 -28.76 23.21
C ASP A 516 -0.41 -29.30 21.77
N ASP A 517 -1.57 -29.65 21.20
CA ASP A 517 -1.71 -30.03 19.79
C ASP A 517 -1.52 -28.84 18.85
N VAL A 518 -1.68 -27.60 19.32
CA VAL A 518 -1.36 -26.41 18.52
C VAL A 518 0.16 -26.23 18.44
N VAL A 519 0.71 -26.27 17.24
CA VAL A 519 2.14 -26.06 16.94
C VAL A 519 2.45 -24.57 16.84
N ALA A 520 1.58 -23.81 16.18
CA ALA A 520 1.65 -22.37 16.03
C ALA A 520 0.30 -21.82 15.55
N SER A 521 0.13 -20.51 15.62
CA SER A 521 -0.94 -19.77 14.94
C SER A 521 -0.32 -18.99 13.78
N VAL A 522 -0.85 -19.17 12.56
CA VAL A 522 -0.36 -18.46 11.38
C VAL A 522 -1.27 -17.28 11.06
N PRO A 523 -0.74 -16.06 10.87
CA PRO A 523 -1.55 -14.85 10.64
C PRO A 523 -2.31 -14.90 9.32
N SER A 524 -3.27 -13.99 9.17
CA SER A 524 -3.94 -13.77 7.88
C SER A 524 -2.88 -13.50 6.81
N GLN A 525 -3.14 -14.00 5.61
CA GLN A 525 -2.24 -13.98 4.46
C GLN A 525 -0.90 -14.70 4.65
N ALA A 526 -0.62 -15.40 5.76
CA ALA A 526 0.63 -16.14 5.92
C ALA A 526 0.87 -17.11 4.75
N LEU A 527 2.08 -17.13 4.20
CA LEU A 527 2.43 -18.00 3.08
C LEU A 527 2.84 -19.38 3.59
N LEU A 528 2.14 -20.39 3.13
CA LEU A 528 2.30 -21.77 3.55
C LEU A 528 2.70 -22.60 2.34
N ARG A 529 3.46 -23.67 2.55
CA ARG A 529 3.72 -24.70 1.55
C ARG A 529 3.03 -25.98 1.99
N LEU A 530 2.28 -26.60 1.08
CA LEU A 530 1.68 -27.91 1.31
C LEU A 530 2.76 -28.99 1.30
N VAL A 531 2.85 -29.80 2.35
CA VAL A 531 3.89 -30.81 2.56
C VAL A 531 3.34 -32.23 2.49
N ASP A 532 2.10 -32.44 2.98
CA ASP A 532 1.40 -33.74 2.98
C ASP A 532 -0.12 -33.50 3.00
N GLY A 533 -0.91 -34.54 2.74
CA GLY A 533 -2.38 -34.50 2.72
C GLY A 533 -3.00 -34.70 1.32
N PRO A 534 -4.33 -34.55 1.19
CA PRO A 534 -5.26 -34.23 2.28
C PRO A 534 -5.55 -35.44 3.17
N ARG A 535 -5.81 -35.21 4.46
CA ARG A 535 -6.37 -36.20 5.39
C ARG A 535 -7.73 -35.73 5.90
N GLN A 536 -8.68 -36.65 6.03
CA GLN A 536 -10.01 -36.32 6.51
C GLN A 536 -10.10 -36.48 8.03
N ALA A 537 -10.56 -35.43 8.72
CA ALA A 537 -10.83 -35.45 10.15
C ALA A 537 -11.93 -34.41 10.47
N ASP A 538 -12.85 -34.79 11.36
CA ASP A 538 -13.96 -33.95 11.83
C ASP A 538 -14.82 -33.35 10.71
N GLY A 539 -15.02 -34.10 9.62
CA GLY A 539 -15.81 -33.67 8.46
C GLY A 539 -15.08 -32.71 7.52
N LEU A 540 -13.82 -32.39 7.79
CA LEU A 540 -12.99 -31.45 7.01
C LEU A 540 -11.79 -32.14 6.37
N PHE A 541 -11.23 -31.52 5.32
CA PHE A 541 -9.93 -31.89 4.76
C PHE A 541 -8.83 -31.06 5.41
N TRP A 542 -7.80 -31.76 5.86
CA TRP A 542 -6.63 -31.18 6.51
C TRP A 542 -5.40 -31.43 5.66
N TRP A 543 -4.58 -30.40 5.50
CA TRP A 543 -3.29 -30.48 4.84
C TRP A 543 -2.18 -30.23 5.83
N GLN A 544 -1.07 -30.93 5.66
CA GLN A 544 0.14 -30.56 6.35
C GLN A 544 0.75 -29.36 5.64
N VAL A 545 0.95 -28.27 6.37
CA VAL A 545 1.48 -27.00 5.91
C VAL A 545 2.81 -26.72 6.61
N GLN A 546 3.75 -26.13 5.88
CA GLN A 546 4.97 -25.53 6.42
C GLN A 546 4.89 -24.02 6.20
N TRP A 547 5.12 -23.23 7.24
CA TRP A 547 5.13 -21.78 7.12
C TRP A 547 6.41 -21.33 6.41
N VAL A 548 6.28 -20.53 5.34
CA VAL A 548 7.43 -20.11 4.52
C VAL A 548 8.29 -19.08 5.25
N GLU A 549 7.67 -18.09 5.92
CA GLU A 549 8.41 -17.07 6.68
C GLU A 549 9.00 -17.61 8.00
N ASN A 550 8.50 -18.75 8.50
CA ASN A 550 9.07 -19.46 9.63
C ASN A 550 9.08 -20.99 9.39
N PRO A 551 10.09 -21.51 8.66
CA PRO A 551 10.14 -22.92 8.26
C PRO A 551 10.14 -23.93 9.40
N GLY A 552 10.43 -23.50 10.64
CA GLY A 552 10.34 -24.32 11.85
C GLY A 552 8.90 -24.65 12.27
N VAL A 553 7.90 -23.96 11.71
CA VAL A 553 6.49 -24.22 11.94
C VAL A 553 5.94 -25.12 10.84
N GLN A 554 5.65 -26.38 11.20
CA GLN A 554 5.00 -27.35 10.33
C GLN A 554 3.95 -28.15 11.09
N GLY A 555 2.76 -28.31 10.51
CA GLY A 555 1.65 -29.05 11.11
C GLY A 555 0.42 -29.06 10.19
N TRP A 556 -0.75 -29.37 10.72
CA TRP A 556 -1.99 -29.60 9.98
C TRP A 556 -2.92 -28.40 10.07
N MET A 557 -3.46 -27.98 8.93
CA MET A 557 -4.44 -26.90 8.81
C MET A 557 -5.59 -27.35 7.92
N ALA A 558 -6.83 -27.02 8.30
CA ALA A 558 -8.01 -27.36 7.51
C ALA A 558 -8.12 -26.48 6.26
N GLU A 559 -8.69 -27.00 5.17
CA GLU A 559 -8.98 -26.21 3.96
C GLU A 559 -10.04 -25.13 4.20
N VAL A 560 -11.05 -25.47 5.01
CA VAL A 560 -12.19 -24.63 5.36
C VAL A 560 -12.49 -24.77 6.85
N SER A 561 -13.01 -23.72 7.46
CA SER A 561 -13.47 -23.75 8.86
C SER A 561 -14.74 -24.60 8.98
N PRO A 562 -15.12 -25.02 10.20
CA PRO A 562 -16.42 -25.67 10.44
C PRO A 562 -17.62 -24.84 9.96
N GLY A 563 -17.50 -23.51 10.00
CA GLY A 563 -18.49 -22.55 9.50
C GLY A 563 -18.44 -22.33 7.97
N GLY A 564 -17.52 -22.98 7.27
CA GLY A 564 -17.38 -22.90 5.81
C GLY A 564 -16.51 -21.76 5.30
N VAL A 565 -15.82 -21.03 6.17
CA VAL A 565 -14.85 -19.99 5.77
C VAL A 565 -13.64 -20.65 5.13
N ARG A 566 -13.21 -20.18 3.96
CA ARG A 566 -12.03 -20.73 3.28
C ARG A 566 -10.76 -20.30 4.00
N LEU A 567 -10.00 -21.29 4.49
CA LEU A 567 -8.78 -21.06 5.26
C LEU A 567 -7.53 -21.18 4.38
N LEU A 568 -7.50 -22.13 3.44
CA LEU A 568 -6.41 -22.31 2.49
C LEU A 568 -6.85 -21.90 1.08
N ALA A 569 -6.00 -21.13 0.41
CA ALA A 569 -6.08 -20.88 -1.03
C ALA A 569 -4.71 -20.76 -1.68
N PRO A 570 -4.57 -21.06 -2.99
CA PRO A 570 -3.35 -20.82 -3.76
C PRO A 570 -2.67 -19.48 -3.44
N ALA A 571 -1.37 -19.49 -3.16
CA ALA A 571 -0.60 -18.31 -2.79
C ALA A 571 -0.57 -17.23 -3.89
N LEU A 572 -0.86 -17.62 -5.12
CA LEU A 572 -1.08 -16.71 -6.24
C LEU A 572 -2.12 -15.62 -5.89
N TYR A 573 -3.11 -15.92 -5.04
CA TYR A 573 -4.11 -14.96 -4.61
C TYR A 573 -3.58 -13.90 -3.61
N ARG A 574 -2.41 -14.11 -2.97
CA ARG A 574 -1.77 -13.24 -1.96
C ARG A 574 -1.15 -11.96 -2.56
N GLY A 575 -1.90 -11.27 -3.43
CA GLY A 575 -1.46 -10.09 -4.17
C GLY A 575 -2.17 -9.91 -5.51
N LEU A 576 -2.93 -10.91 -5.97
CA LEU A 576 -3.83 -10.77 -7.13
C LEU A 576 -5.19 -10.18 -6.76
N ILE A 577 -5.67 -10.41 -5.54
CA ILE A 577 -6.99 -9.94 -5.08
C ILE A 577 -6.75 -8.89 -4.01
N HIS A 578 -7.03 -7.64 -4.34
CA HIS A 578 -7.11 -6.56 -3.39
C HIS A 578 -8.34 -5.74 -3.73
N LEU A 579 -9.38 -5.86 -2.92
CA LEU A 579 -10.65 -5.20 -3.15
C LEU A 579 -10.66 -3.86 -2.42
N SER A 580 -10.91 -2.79 -3.15
CA SER A 580 -11.32 -1.51 -2.54
C SER A 580 -12.77 -1.61 -2.05
N VAL A 581 -13.16 -0.69 -1.16
CA VAL A 581 -14.57 -0.51 -0.82
C VAL A 581 -15.36 -0.11 -2.08
N PRO A 582 -16.48 -0.78 -2.39
CA PRO A 582 -17.20 -0.59 -3.65
C PRO A 582 -18.16 0.62 -3.63
N TYR A 583 -17.86 1.67 -2.86
CA TYR A 583 -18.73 2.84 -2.66
C TYR A 583 -17.93 4.08 -2.26
N GLU A 584 -18.49 5.27 -2.52
CA GLU A 584 -17.99 6.55 -1.99
C GLU A 584 -18.65 6.86 -0.63
N GLY A 585 -17.89 7.44 0.30
CA GLY A 585 -18.43 7.93 1.58
C GLY A 585 -18.49 6.89 2.70
N ASP A 586 -19.01 7.33 3.84
CA ASP A 586 -19.03 6.55 5.08
C ASP A 586 -20.34 5.76 5.19
N HIS A 587 -20.37 4.55 4.63
CA HIS A 587 -21.56 3.69 4.56
C HIS A 587 -21.39 2.42 5.40
N PRO A 588 -22.25 2.20 6.40
CA PRO A 588 -22.08 1.08 7.31
C PRO A 588 -22.46 -0.26 6.67
N VAL A 589 -21.69 -1.29 6.98
CA VAL A 589 -22.04 -2.68 6.65
C VAL A 589 -23.26 -3.08 7.47
N SER A 590 -24.33 -3.46 6.80
CA SER A 590 -25.60 -3.87 7.41
C SER A 590 -25.74 -5.37 7.57
N GLN A 591 -24.99 -6.15 6.78
CA GLN A 591 -25.03 -7.61 6.84
C GLN A 591 -23.71 -8.22 6.36
N LEU A 592 -23.18 -9.19 7.09
CA LEU A 592 -21.96 -9.90 6.75
C LEU A 592 -22.23 -11.19 5.98
N TRP A 593 -21.13 -11.79 5.52
CA TRP A 593 -21.12 -13.12 4.93
C TRP A 593 -21.66 -14.17 5.90
N GLY A 594 -22.46 -15.09 5.40
CA GLY A 594 -22.98 -16.24 6.16
C GLY A 594 -24.18 -15.95 7.07
N GLU A 595 -24.55 -14.69 7.27
CA GLU A 595 -25.66 -14.32 8.13
C GLU A 595 -27.03 -14.77 7.59
N ASN A 596 -28.04 -14.81 8.46
CA ASN A 596 -29.44 -15.09 8.11
C ASN A 596 -29.67 -16.43 7.39
N ALA A 597 -28.96 -17.49 7.79
CA ALA A 597 -29.05 -18.85 7.21
C ALA A 597 -30.48 -19.33 6.91
N ASP A 598 -31.42 -19.14 7.83
CA ASP A 598 -32.82 -19.55 7.64
C ASP A 598 -33.53 -18.79 6.51
N PHE A 599 -33.22 -17.50 6.34
CA PHE A 599 -33.73 -16.73 5.23
C PHE A 599 -33.14 -17.23 3.91
N TYR A 600 -31.82 -17.38 3.83
CA TYR A 600 -31.13 -17.69 2.57
C TYR A 600 -31.29 -19.14 2.10
N ARG A 601 -31.66 -20.08 2.97
CA ARG A 601 -32.00 -21.47 2.60
C ARG A 601 -33.09 -21.59 1.53
N ARG A 602 -33.89 -20.54 1.30
CA ARG A 602 -34.89 -20.49 0.23
C ARG A 602 -34.29 -20.37 -1.17
N PHE A 603 -33.05 -19.88 -1.30
CA PHE A 603 -32.36 -19.73 -2.57
C PHE A 603 -31.47 -20.94 -2.82
N THR A 604 -31.45 -21.41 -4.07
CA THR A 604 -30.70 -22.61 -4.46
C THR A 604 -29.79 -22.32 -5.64
N TYR A 605 -28.56 -22.81 -5.58
CA TYR A 605 -27.66 -22.90 -6.74
C TYR A 605 -27.47 -24.37 -7.09
N ASP A 606 -27.75 -24.72 -8.35
CA ASP A 606 -27.66 -26.09 -8.88
C ASP A 606 -28.38 -27.14 -7.99
N GLY A 607 -29.52 -26.74 -7.42
CA GLY A 607 -30.35 -27.59 -6.55
C GLY A 607 -29.92 -27.64 -5.08
N VAL A 608 -28.82 -26.99 -4.70
CA VAL A 608 -28.32 -26.93 -3.32
C VAL A 608 -28.74 -25.62 -2.64
N PRO A 609 -29.43 -25.65 -1.49
CA PRO A 609 -29.77 -24.47 -0.71
C PRO A 609 -28.53 -23.70 -0.23
N LEU A 610 -28.61 -22.36 -0.21
CA LEU A 610 -27.58 -21.54 0.43
C LEU A 610 -27.53 -21.79 1.94
N ARG A 611 -26.32 -21.80 2.49
CA ARG A 611 -26.05 -21.94 3.93
C ARG A 611 -26.22 -20.63 4.70
N GLY A 612 -26.22 -19.50 4.01
CA GLY A 612 -26.30 -18.15 4.57
C GLY A 612 -26.16 -17.11 3.48
N HIS A 613 -26.03 -15.86 3.90
CA HIS A 613 -25.77 -14.75 3.00
C HIS A 613 -24.47 -14.94 2.22
N ASN A 614 -24.51 -14.82 0.90
CA ASN A 614 -23.40 -15.13 0.00
C ASN A 614 -22.62 -13.88 -0.46
N GLY A 615 -22.58 -12.85 0.38
CA GLY A 615 -21.87 -11.59 0.14
C GLY A 615 -21.83 -10.75 1.40
N ILE A 616 -21.58 -9.45 1.24
CA ILE A 616 -21.78 -8.44 2.27
C ILE A 616 -22.77 -7.40 1.76
N ASP A 617 -23.59 -6.88 2.67
CA ASP A 617 -24.55 -5.81 2.35
C ASP A 617 -24.10 -4.53 3.02
N ILE A 618 -24.02 -3.47 2.23
CA ILE A 618 -23.62 -2.14 2.69
C ILE A 618 -24.83 -1.22 2.61
N TYR A 619 -25.26 -0.70 3.76
CA TYR A 619 -26.36 0.24 3.82
C TYR A 619 -25.99 1.54 3.11
N MET A 620 -26.75 1.90 2.08
CA MET A 620 -26.53 3.14 1.36
C MET A 620 -27.83 3.68 0.75
N PRO A 621 -28.10 4.99 0.87
CA PRO A 621 -29.28 5.61 0.26
C PRO A 621 -29.38 5.34 -1.24
N THR A 622 -30.60 5.29 -1.77
CA THR A 622 -30.82 5.23 -3.22
C THR A 622 -30.09 6.39 -3.91
N GLY A 623 -29.33 6.08 -4.96
CA GLY A 623 -28.55 7.05 -5.71
C GLY A 623 -27.09 7.18 -5.26
N SER A 624 -26.65 6.50 -4.19
CA SER A 624 -25.22 6.46 -3.83
C SER A 624 -24.40 5.79 -4.93
N ARG A 625 -23.19 6.30 -5.17
CA ARG A 625 -22.31 5.77 -6.21
C ARG A 625 -21.72 4.43 -5.81
N ILE A 626 -21.90 3.45 -6.69
CA ILE A 626 -21.27 2.13 -6.60
C ILE A 626 -20.01 2.14 -7.47
N LEU A 627 -18.89 1.73 -6.89
CA LEU A 627 -17.57 1.71 -7.53
C LEU A 627 -17.12 0.29 -7.82
N ALA A 628 -16.29 0.12 -8.85
CA ALA A 628 -15.63 -1.15 -9.11
C ALA A 628 -14.59 -1.45 -8.02
N ALA A 629 -14.80 -2.53 -7.27
CA ALA A 629 -13.91 -2.96 -6.19
C ALA A 629 -12.51 -3.35 -6.69
N ASP A 630 -12.39 -3.79 -7.95
CA ASP A 630 -11.12 -4.09 -8.62
C ASP A 630 -11.23 -3.88 -10.14
N SER A 631 -10.08 -3.79 -10.82
CA SER A 631 -10.04 -3.59 -12.28
C SER A 631 -10.47 -4.85 -13.02
N GLY A 632 -11.22 -4.70 -14.12
CA GLY A 632 -11.70 -5.84 -14.89
C GLY A 632 -12.55 -5.44 -16.09
N THR A 633 -13.24 -6.42 -16.65
CA THR A 633 -14.16 -6.23 -17.77
C THR A 633 -15.59 -6.48 -17.31
N VAL A 634 -16.48 -5.52 -17.53
CA VAL A 634 -17.91 -5.67 -17.27
C VAL A 634 -18.45 -6.80 -18.14
N ALA A 635 -18.86 -7.90 -17.52
CA ALA A 635 -19.30 -9.09 -18.22
C ALA A 635 -20.82 -9.24 -18.22
N VAL A 636 -21.49 -8.67 -17.22
CA VAL A 636 -22.96 -8.67 -17.11
C VAL A 636 -23.43 -7.31 -16.64
N VAL A 637 -24.51 -6.84 -17.28
CA VAL A 637 -25.36 -5.74 -16.82
C VAL A 637 -26.77 -6.22 -17.09
N ASP A 638 -27.52 -6.60 -16.05
CA ASP A 638 -28.79 -7.31 -16.20
C ASP A 638 -29.73 -7.08 -15.01
N PHE A 639 -30.97 -7.57 -15.10
CA PHE A 639 -32.00 -7.46 -14.08
C PHE A 639 -32.57 -8.83 -13.66
N ASN A 640 -32.68 -9.07 -12.35
CA ASN A 640 -33.31 -10.27 -11.78
C ASN A 640 -34.28 -9.91 -10.64
N ALA A 641 -35.58 -9.88 -10.93
CA ALA A 641 -36.63 -9.54 -9.97
C ALA A 641 -36.65 -10.42 -8.71
N GLY A 642 -36.31 -11.71 -8.81
CA GLY A 642 -36.36 -12.66 -7.69
C GLY A 642 -35.08 -12.74 -6.86
N GLY A 643 -34.03 -12.02 -7.24
CA GLY A 643 -32.71 -12.06 -6.63
C GLY A 643 -32.05 -10.68 -6.66
N PHE A 644 -30.96 -10.55 -7.41
CA PHE A 644 -30.08 -9.38 -7.38
C PHE A 644 -30.66 -8.04 -7.85
N GLY A 645 -31.90 -7.97 -8.34
CA GLY A 645 -32.42 -6.72 -8.93
C GLY A 645 -31.60 -6.31 -10.13
N ASN A 646 -31.36 -5.01 -10.33
CA ASN A 646 -30.35 -4.57 -11.30
C ASN A 646 -28.96 -4.87 -10.74
N TRP A 647 -28.11 -5.47 -11.57
CA TRP A 647 -26.79 -5.87 -11.13
C TRP A 647 -25.74 -5.80 -12.23
N VAL A 648 -24.50 -5.64 -11.79
CA VAL A 648 -23.30 -5.63 -12.64
C VAL A 648 -22.39 -6.77 -12.19
N ARG A 649 -21.81 -7.49 -13.15
CA ARG A 649 -20.68 -8.40 -12.92
C ARG A 649 -19.44 -7.88 -13.60
N VAL A 650 -18.34 -7.82 -12.87
CA VAL A 650 -17.02 -7.50 -13.42
C VAL A 650 -16.15 -8.76 -13.36
N ASP A 651 -15.68 -9.21 -14.51
CA ASP A 651 -14.74 -10.33 -14.61
C ASP A 651 -13.30 -9.81 -14.45
N HIS A 652 -12.57 -10.46 -13.55
CA HIS A 652 -11.18 -10.17 -13.17
C HIS A 652 -10.27 -11.34 -13.54
N ARG A 653 -8.95 -11.14 -13.44
CA ARG A 653 -7.97 -12.21 -13.68
C ARG A 653 -8.07 -13.36 -12.67
N TRP A 654 -8.63 -13.10 -11.49
CA TRP A 654 -8.76 -14.05 -10.38
C TRP A 654 -10.16 -14.66 -10.26
N GLY A 655 -11.15 -14.18 -11.01
CA GLY A 655 -12.56 -14.54 -10.82
C GLY A 655 -13.51 -13.43 -11.24
N HIS A 656 -14.54 -13.15 -10.46
CA HIS A 656 -15.44 -12.02 -10.70
C HIS A 656 -16.02 -11.43 -9.41
N SER A 657 -16.43 -10.17 -9.49
CA SER A 657 -17.23 -9.48 -8.48
C SER A 657 -18.63 -9.19 -8.99
N VAL A 658 -19.60 -9.12 -8.06
CA VAL A 658 -21.02 -8.86 -8.30
C VAL A 658 -21.45 -7.66 -7.45
N TYR A 659 -22.17 -6.74 -8.08
CA TYR A 659 -22.75 -5.54 -7.48
C TYR A 659 -24.25 -5.56 -7.77
N ALA A 660 -25.08 -5.61 -6.74
CA ALA A 660 -26.51 -5.87 -6.89
C ALA A 660 -27.39 -4.84 -6.16
N HIS A 661 -28.69 -4.94 -6.39
CA HIS A 661 -29.75 -4.05 -5.89
C HIS A 661 -29.64 -2.61 -6.41
N MET A 662 -29.06 -2.43 -7.60
CA MET A 662 -28.77 -1.11 -8.17
C MET A 662 -30.04 -0.39 -8.66
N ASN A 663 -30.01 0.95 -8.71
CA ASN A 663 -31.00 1.75 -9.44
C ASN A 663 -30.76 1.59 -10.94
N ARG A 664 -29.53 1.89 -11.35
CA ARG A 664 -29.06 1.90 -12.74
C ARG A 664 -27.56 1.64 -12.80
N ALA A 665 -27.14 1.00 -13.89
CA ALA A 665 -25.73 0.88 -14.25
C ALA A 665 -25.31 2.02 -15.20
N TYR A 666 -24.10 2.53 -15.03
CA TYR A 666 -23.46 3.52 -15.92
C TYR A 666 -22.49 2.88 -16.91
N VAL A 667 -22.36 1.56 -16.84
CA VAL A 667 -21.44 0.78 -17.64
C VAL A 667 -22.21 -0.17 -18.54
N ARG A 668 -21.53 -0.66 -19.59
CA ARG A 668 -22.07 -1.65 -20.53
C ARG A 668 -21.21 -2.90 -20.59
N VAL A 669 -21.81 -4.02 -20.96
CA VAL A 669 -21.08 -5.28 -21.21
C VAL A 669 -19.93 -5.05 -22.19
N GLY A 670 -18.75 -5.60 -21.87
CA GLY A 670 -17.49 -5.43 -22.59
C GLY A 670 -16.67 -4.20 -22.19
N GLN A 671 -17.20 -3.30 -21.35
CA GLN A 671 -16.45 -2.13 -20.88
C GLN A 671 -15.33 -2.53 -19.93
N GLN A 672 -14.12 -2.03 -20.18
CA GLN A 672 -13.02 -2.11 -19.21
C GLN A 672 -13.26 -1.06 -18.13
N VAL A 673 -13.15 -1.47 -16.87
CA VAL A 673 -13.27 -0.61 -15.70
C VAL A 673 -12.02 -0.77 -14.85
N GLN A 674 -11.53 0.34 -14.32
CA GLN A 674 -10.47 0.37 -13.31
C GLN A 674 -11.09 0.32 -11.92
N ARG A 675 -10.30 -0.12 -10.93
CA ARG A 675 -10.67 -0.01 -9.53
C ARG A 675 -11.06 1.44 -9.21
N GLY A 676 -12.20 1.64 -8.55
CA GLY A 676 -12.74 2.96 -8.23
C GLY A 676 -13.59 3.60 -9.34
N ASP A 677 -13.68 3.02 -10.54
CA ASP A 677 -14.58 3.54 -11.58
C ASP A 677 -16.04 3.37 -11.14
N VAL A 678 -16.86 4.38 -11.42
CA VAL A 678 -18.30 4.34 -11.10
C VAL A 678 -19.01 3.33 -12.00
N LEU A 679 -19.62 2.32 -11.39
CA LEU A 679 -20.42 1.30 -12.06
C LEU A 679 -21.89 1.68 -12.18
N GLY A 680 -22.41 2.49 -11.24
CA GLY A 680 -23.80 2.89 -11.21
C GLY A 680 -24.23 3.47 -9.87
N GLU A 681 -25.53 3.36 -9.59
CA GLU A 681 -26.16 3.88 -8.37
C GLU A 681 -26.83 2.77 -7.57
N SER A 682 -26.75 2.82 -6.24
CA SER A 682 -27.48 1.92 -5.34
C SER A 682 -28.97 2.20 -5.31
N ASP A 683 -29.74 1.19 -4.92
CA ASP A 683 -31.18 1.29 -4.70
C ASP A 683 -31.68 0.10 -3.87
N ASN A 684 -32.96 -0.24 -4.04
CA ASN A 684 -33.65 -1.33 -3.39
C ASN A 684 -34.31 -2.27 -4.43
N THR A 685 -33.68 -2.50 -5.59
CA THR A 685 -34.29 -3.32 -6.65
C THR A 685 -34.13 -4.82 -6.40
N GLY A 686 -35.06 -5.63 -6.91
CA GLY A 686 -35.05 -7.09 -6.73
C GLY A 686 -35.50 -7.52 -5.34
N ASN A 687 -34.85 -8.55 -4.79
CA ASN A 687 -35.20 -9.09 -3.49
C ASN A 687 -34.35 -8.43 -2.39
N SER A 688 -34.77 -7.23 -2.01
CA SER A 688 -34.10 -6.37 -1.04
C SER A 688 -35.11 -5.80 -0.04
N THR A 689 -34.71 -5.63 1.21
CA THR A 689 -35.56 -5.13 2.31
C THR A 689 -35.47 -3.62 2.52
N GLY A 690 -34.44 -2.98 1.98
CA GLY A 690 -34.23 -1.53 1.98
C GLY A 690 -33.02 -1.13 1.12
N PRO A 691 -32.80 0.16 0.84
CA PRO A 691 -31.71 0.61 -0.02
C PRO A 691 -30.32 0.18 0.50
N HIS A 692 -29.59 -0.61 -0.29
CA HIS A 692 -28.25 -1.09 0.03
C HIS A 692 -27.51 -1.57 -1.23
N LEU A 693 -26.20 -1.80 -1.10
CA LEU A 693 -25.41 -2.54 -2.08
C LEU A 693 -25.14 -3.94 -1.55
N HIS A 694 -25.57 -4.97 -2.28
CA HIS A 694 -25.05 -6.32 -2.10
C HIS A 694 -23.79 -6.51 -2.93
N PHE A 695 -22.68 -6.84 -2.26
CA PHE A 695 -21.38 -7.09 -2.89
C PHE A 695 -20.90 -8.52 -2.61
N SER A 696 -20.57 -9.26 -3.66
CA SER A 696 -20.06 -10.62 -3.53
C SER A 696 -18.99 -10.95 -4.57
N ILE A 697 -18.16 -11.94 -4.28
CA ILE A 697 -17.07 -12.38 -5.16
C ILE A 697 -17.10 -13.89 -5.38
N ARG A 698 -16.62 -14.32 -6.55
CA ARG A 698 -16.26 -15.72 -6.82
C ARG A 698 -14.84 -15.80 -7.33
N ILE A 699 -14.04 -16.66 -6.72
CA ILE A 699 -12.65 -16.88 -7.12
C ILE A 699 -12.60 -18.12 -8.01
N THR A 700 -11.97 -18.02 -9.17
CA THR A 700 -11.90 -19.14 -10.13
C THR A 700 -10.72 -20.06 -9.80
N PRO A 701 -10.92 -21.39 -9.74
CA PRO A 701 -12.17 -22.12 -9.98
C PRO A 701 -13.10 -22.13 -8.76
N TYR A 702 -14.41 -22.08 -9.01
CA TYR A 702 -15.46 -22.20 -7.99
C TYR A 702 -16.49 -23.27 -8.35
N ARG A 703 -17.22 -23.77 -7.35
CA ARG A 703 -18.31 -24.75 -7.50
C ARG A 703 -19.63 -24.14 -7.05
N ARG A 704 -20.69 -24.27 -7.84
CA ARG A 704 -22.00 -23.69 -7.52
C ARG A 704 -22.84 -24.54 -6.58
N ASP A 705 -22.45 -25.78 -6.34
CA ASP A 705 -23.13 -26.75 -5.48
C ASP A 705 -22.48 -26.90 -4.09
N ASP A 706 -21.60 -25.97 -3.69
CA ASP A 706 -20.88 -25.98 -2.42
C ASP A 706 -21.72 -25.48 -1.22
N GLY A 707 -22.99 -25.14 -1.43
CA GLY A 707 -23.87 -24.52 -0.44
C GLY A 707 -23.64 -23.01 -0.26
N TRP A 708 -22.71 -22.43 -1.02
CA TRP A 708 -22.48 -20.98 -1.11
C TRP A 708 -22.65 -20.45 -2.53
N GLY A 709 -23.06 -21.30 -3.48
CA GLY A 709 -23.18 -20.94 -4.88
C GLY A 709 -21.84 -20.66 -5.55
N GLY A 710 -20.71 -21.04 -4.94
CA GLY A 710 -19.36 -20.71 -5.41
C GLY A 710 -18.89 -19.31 -5.06
N TYR A 711 -19.66 -18.58 -4.26
CA TYR A 711 -19.21 -17.33 -3.66
C TYR A 711 -18.28 -17.59 -2.48
N CYS A 712 -17.48 -16.60 -2.12
CA CYS A 712 -16.70 -16.59 -0.89
C CYS A 712 -16.77 -15.23 -0.21
N ASP A 713 -16.44 -15.21 1.08
CA ASP A 713 -16.36 -14.00 1.88
C ASP A 713 -15.40 -12.97 1.24
N PRO A 714 -15.86 -11.75 0.89
CA PRO A 714 -15.01 -10.71 0.34
C PRO A 714 -14.12 -10.02 1.39
N LEU A 715 -14.47 -10.05 2.68
CA LEU A 715 -13.79 -9.28 3.73
C LEU A 715 -12.29 -9.57 3.87
N PRO A 716 -11.79 -10.81 3.71
CA PRO A 716 -10.35 -11.08 3.82
C PRO A 716 -9.52 -10.46 2.69
N PHE A 717 -10.19 -10.00 1.62
CA PHE A 717 -9.55 -9.37 0.47
C PHE A 717 -9.75 -7.85 0.43
N MET A 718 -10.55 -7.31 1.35
CA MET A 718 -10.81 -5.88 1.50
C MET A 718 -9.86 -5.25 2.51
N ASP A 719 -9.62 -3.95 2.36
CA ASP A 719 -9.05 -3.16 3.44
C ASP A 719 -10.13 -2.92 4.52
N GLN A 720 -10.03 -3.66 5.63
CA GLN A 720 -11.00 -3.62 6.71
C GLN A 720 -10.98 -2.27 7.45
N SER A 721 -9.88 -1.51 7.40
CA SER A 721 -9.80 -0.18 8.03
C SER A 721 -10.67 0.88 7.34
N GLN A 722 -11.11 0.60 6.11
CA GLN A 722 -11.98 1.47 5.32
C GLN A 722 -13.46 1.07 5.45
N LEU A 723 -13.78 -0.03 6.15
CA LEU A 723 -15.15 -0.48 6.33
C LEU A 723 -15.77 0.17 7.55
N ASN A 724 -16.94 0.76 7.38
CA ASN A 724 -17.71 1.24 8.51
C ASN A 724 -18.52 0.07 9.12
N LEU A 725 -18.08 -0.42 10.28
CA LEU A 725 -18.78 -1.44 11.04
C LEU A 725 -19.67 -0.86 12.16
N SER A 726 -19.94 0.45 12.16
CA SER A 726 -20.61 1.16 13.28
C SER A 726 -22.05 0.73 13.55
N LEU A 727 -22.76 0.19 12.56
CA LEU A 727 -24.10 -0.41 12.74
C LEU A 727 -24.04 -1.85 13.25
N TYR A 728 -22.89 -2.52 13.13
CA TYR A 728 -22.76 -3.92 13.44
C TYR A 728 -22.84 -4.17 14.95
N GLY A 729 -23.77 -5.03 15.38
CA GLY A 729 -24.02 -5.32 16.80
C GLY A 729 -24.90 -4.31 17.55
N ARG A 730 -25.55 -3.35 16.86
CA ARG A 730 -26.48 -2.39 17.48
C ARG A 730 -27.90 -2.53 16.94
N ASP A 731 -28.91 -2.27 17.76
CA ASP A 731 -30.32 -2.30 17.35
C ASP A 731 -30.66 -1.09 16.45
N PRO A 732 -30.98 -1.29 15.16
CA PRO A 732 -31.29 -0.19 14.23
C PRO A 732 -32.55 0.58 14.63
N SER A 733 -33.44 -0.02 15.43
CA SER A 733 -34.67 0.62 15.90
C SER A 733 -34.42 1.72 16.94
N GLN A 734 -33.25 1.69 17.60
CA GLN A 734 -32.84 2.61 18.66
C GLN A 734 -32.02 3.81 18.15
N MET A 735 -31.73 3.87 16.83
CA MET A 735 -30.90 4.92 16.25
C MET A 735 -31.73 5.96 15.50
N PRO A 736 -31.70 7.24 15.91
CA PRO A 736 -32.47 8.31 15.27
C PRO A 736 -31.90 8.76 13.92
N ASP A 737 -30.63 8.46 13.64
CA ASP A 737 -29.90 8.97 12.47
C ASP A 737 -29.88 8.00 11.27
N ILE A 738 -30.55 6.84 11.36
CA ILE A 738 -30.75 5.94 10.22
C ILE A 738 -31.97 6.43 9.42
N PRO A 739 -31.82 6.94 8.18
CA PRO A 739 -32.95 7.38 7.38
C PRO A 739 -33.84 6.18 7.04
N ARG A 740 -35.12 6.22 7.43
CA ARG A 740 -36.08 5.16 7.10
C ARG A 740 -36.74 5.51 5.77
N PHE A 741 -36.55 4.68 4.75
CA PHE A 741 -37.14 4.89 3.43
C PHE A 741 -38.31 3.93 3.19
N GLU A 742 -39.38 4.41 2.56
CA GLU A 742 -40.46 3.55 2.08
C GLU A 742 -40.01 2.80 0.81
N PRO A 743 -40.43 1.53 0.60
CA PRO A 743 -40.08 0.77 -0.59
C PRO A 743 -40.48 1.51 -1.87
N THR A 744 -39.55 1.73 -2.79
CA THR A 744 -39.86 2.25 -4.13
C THR A 744 -40.64 1.19 -4.90
N PRO A 745 -41.85 1.47 -5.43
CA PRO A 745 -42.57 0.52 -6.27
C PRO A 745 -41.78 0.23 -7.54
N PRO A 746 -41.86 -1.00 -8.11
CA PRO A 746 -41.20 -1.31 -9.37
C PRO A 746 -41.67 -0.35 -10.48
N PRO A 747 -40.78 0.06 -11.42
CA PRO A 747 -41.20 0.82 -12.58
C PRO A 747 -42.27 0.02 -13.36
N PRO A 748 -43.31 0.67 -13.89
CA PRO A 748 -44.30 -0.02 -14.70
C PRO A 748 -43.64 -0.63 -15.94
N ASP A 749 -43.92 -1.91 -16.19
CA ASP A 749 -43.48 -2.65 -17.37
C ASP A 749 -43.85 -1.88 -18.66
N VAL A 750 -42.83 -1.40 -19.38
CA VAL A 750 -42.99 -0.91 -20.75
C VAL A 750 -42.20 -1.85 -21.67
N PRO A 751 -42.84 -2.87 -22.27
CA PRO A 751 -42.17 -3.79 -23.17
C PRO A 751 -41.64 -3.04 -24.41
N GLY A 752 -40.36 -3.22 -24.72
CA GLY A 752 -39.80 -2.86 -26.03
C GLY A 752 -39.17 -1.47 -26.15
N LYS A 753 -38.89 -0.76 -25.06
CA LYS A 753 -37.93 0.36 -25.14
C LYS A 753 -36.52 -0.13 -24.80
N PRO A 754 -35.53 -0.03 -25.71
CA PRO A 754 -34.15 0.11 -25.27
C PRO A 754 -34.11 1.46 -24.54
N MET A 755 -33.80 1.42 -23.25
CA MET A 755 -33.66 2.63 -22.45
C MET A 755 -32.17 2.92 -22.21
N PRO A 756 -31.84 4.22 -22.12
CA PRO A 756 -30.62 4.83 -22.64
C PRO A 756 -29.34 4.57 -21.86
#